data_AF-A0A180GXH0-F1
#
_entry.id   AF-A0A180GXH0-F1
#
_cell.length_a   1.000
_cell.length_b   1.000
_cell.length_c   1.000
_cell.angle_alpha   90.00
_cell.angle_beta   90.00
_cell.angle_gamma   90.00
#
_symmetry.space_group_name_H-M   'P 1'
#
loop_
_entity.id
_entity.type
_entity.pdbx_description
1 polymer ?
#
loop_
_entity_poly.entity_id
_entity_poly.type
_entity_poly.pdbx_seq_one_letter_code
_entity_poly.pdbx_strand_id
1 'polypeptide(L)'
;MASAGFSLSFLRAHTLATLKNVCTTKSRSSAPIIRTYSELSLCPLRMASTRFRLSFLGAHARQVNPAVSLSRTFQQFRKKSEATRTTPDSPELAERNRFLDLHADHKDATQLFGKLLDTAGLEKVREHNNQLASVFHYSDLSEGKQGIVSSLWRHFTEGRKECLDVLKEVLELTDEADGDQVNTLIRRAHFVRFPERDASTLTEDQMLAALDGSTASAGEKLKPADQIQWATDIVRQGFDAEYQRHNLIVAPTLEKLQRFAGQWKRDKYEAPYTLLIGPSMSGKTRLLKELAKHVCVAYICLRPLGSTGQPPRSELATHFFPNVKAGLDLEKHYSYLLAAILNTVSEFFSRPDIRARSLEDRLAAWFDYSFQMDKTPKAEYNANVEKEMKSIQAEGLAPMQFLGAAATRMSQSIELEGDRRLKMLLAIDEASNLDNQIDRELQIPYFCVFRRALSHIPVKLGFFGVFTDTTLRVANFKPALTQDSSLRCLALGVDLFPPIYQISSLDVFVPKAPSSWDELLSAERLFSYGSPFYGLYFKGVMRGVMKGVPGTAVESTSKIAEAKLVCSSQSVSTEAMELSSPQCFAILGSVIQTRVCSYLPINSELVASHAAHCMFISSDQEMVVDYPPQFIYALAANRILASDEAYWIKCINVLATAVNKRLVTVGDVGEMATRLILIRAMQKTKAIPCNATDSIPDGYSVRLADFLETLTGKDPYTMDFDCIAEGNKARLLKEGRIFFNHFTRFLHAQRQ
;
A
#
# COMPACT_ATOMS: atom_id res chain seq x y z
N MET A 1 28.76 -12.77 28.85
CA MET A 1 28.46 -11.50 29.53
C MET A 1 27.11 -11.02 29.04
N ALA A 2 26.16 -10.80 29.97
CA ALA A 2 24.75 -10.59 29.66
C ALA A 2 24.49 -9.22 29.01
N SER A 3 23.87 -9.23 27.83
CA SER A 3 23.29 -8.06 27.18
C SER A 3 21.92 -7.79 27.79
N ALA A 4 21.81 -6.73 28.60
CA ALA A 4 20.55 -6.25 29.13
C ALA A 4 19.99 -5.18 28.17
N GLY A 5 18.94 -5.52 27.44
CA GLY A 5 18.11 -4.53 26.75
C GLY A 5 17.26 -3.80 27.78
N PHE A 6 17.49 -2.50 27.95
CA PHE A 6 16.63 -1.65 28.78
C PHE A 6 15.35 -1.32 28.00
N SER A 7 14.22 -1.79 28.52
CA SER A 7 12.88 -1.31 28.17
C SER A 7 12.57 -0.11 29.07
N LEU A 8 12.44 1.09 28.49
CA LEU A 8 11.83 2.22 29.19
C LEU A 8 10.32 2.13 29.03
N SER A 9 9.64 1.65 30.06
CA SER A 9 8.18 1.74 30.21
C SER A 9 7.83 2.99 30.99
N PHE A 10 7.21 3.98 30.35
CA PHE A 10 6.55 5.10 31.03
C PHE A 10 5.23 4.61 31.64
N LEU A 11 5.20 4.43 32.96
CA LEU A 11 3.98 4.20 33.73
C LEU A 11 3.56 5.50 34.42
N ARG A 12 2.30 5.90 34.19
CA ARG A 12 1.62 7.01 34.86
C ARG A 12 1.74 6.86 36.39
N ALA A 13 2.30 7.88 37.04
CA ALA A 13 2.26 8.02 38.48
C ALA A 13 0.90 8.59 38.93
N HIS A 14 0.17 7.83 39.74
CA HIS A 14 -0.69 8.40 40.78
C HIS A 14 -0.78 7.45 41.97
N THR A 15 -0.23 7.93 43.10
CA THR A 15 -0.66 7.71 44.49
C THR A 15 -0.72 6.28 45.03
N LEU A 16 0.24 5.88 45.87
CA LEU A 16 -0.02 5.47 47.27
C LEU A 16 1.28 5.18 48.02
N ALA A 17 1.57 6.05 49.00
CA ALA A 17 2.45 5.77 50.11
C ALA A 17 1.59 5.33 51.30
N THR A 18 1.64 4.06 51.70
CA THR A 18 1.64 3.60 53.10
C THR A 18 1.65 2.07 53.15
N LEU A 19 2.74 1.48 53.64
CA LEU A 19 2.74 0.48 54.71
C LEU A 19 4.18 0.09 55.02
N LYS A 20 4.64 0.54 56.19
CA LYS A 20 5.85 0.07 56.87
C LYS A 20 5.51 -1.21 57.62
N ASN A 21 6.49 -2.11 57.61
CA ASN A 21 6.86 -3.11 58.62
C ASN A 21 6.27 -4.53 58.58
N VAL A 22 7.22 -5.45 58.85
CA VAL A 22 7.13 -6.87 59.23
C VAL A 22 6.92 -7.80 58.03
N CYS A 23 7.78 -8.76 57.66
CA CYS A 23 8.72 -9.55 58.43
C CYS A 23 9.91 -10.01 57.56
N THR A 24 11.08 -10.05 58.18
CA THR A 24 12.28 -10.74 57.74
C THR A 24 12.07 -12.26 57.70
N THR A 25 12.60 -12.95 56.69
CA THR A 25 13.33 -14.23 56.86
C THR A 25 14.05 -14.65 55.57
N LYS A 26 15.28 -15.10 55.79
CA LYS A 26 16.25 -15.55 54.79
C LYS A 26 15.90 -16.95 54.26
N SER A 27 16.28 -17.19 53.01
CA SER A 27 17.30 -18.18 52.60
C SER A 27 16.90 -19.18 51.49
N ARG A 28 17.79 -19.17 50.48
CA ARG A 28 18.44 -20.31 49.80
C ARG A 28 17.63 -21.23 48.86
N SER A 29 17.98 -21.06 47.57
CA SER A 29 18.49 -22.07 46.62
C SER A 29 17.63 -23.30 46.29
N SER A 30 17.23 -23.41 45.02
CA SER A 30 17.70 -24.44 44.07
C SER A 30 16.85 -24.44 42.79
N ALA A 31 17.49 -24.34 41.62
CA ALA A 31 16.93 -24.70 40.32
C ALA A 31 16.96 -26.25 40.13
N PRO A 32 16.59 -26.81 38.96
CA PRO A 32 15.38 -26.64 38.14
C PRO A 32 14.67 -28.01 37.92
N ILE A 33 13.38 -28.03 37.56
CA ILE A 33 12.74 -29.25 37.02
C ILE A 33 11.96 -28.92 35.75
N ILE A 34 12.45 -29.49 34.66
CA ILE A 34 11.77 -29.69 33.38
C ILE A 34 10.64 -30.71 33.61
N ARG A 35 9.41 -30.37 33.24
CA ARG A 35 8.35 -31.34 32.96
C ARG A 35 7.63 -30.97 31.67
N THR A 36 7.83 -31.83 30.68
CA THR A 36 6.92 -32.10 29.57
C THR A 36 5.57 -32.57 30.11
N TYR A 37 4.45 -32.09 29.55
CA TYR A 37 3.21 -32.86 29.47
C TYR A 37 2.47 -32.49 28.19
N SER A 38 2.16 -33.55 27.45
CA SER A 38 1.31 -33.67 26.28
C SER A 38 -0.17 -33.59 26.64
N GLU A 39 -0.97 -33.25 25.61
CA GLU A 39 -2.38 -33.65 25.39
C GLU A 39 -3.42 -33.36 26.48
N LEU A 40 -4.40 -32.51 26.14
CA LEU A 40 -5.81 -32.75 26.51
C LEU A 40 -6.74 -32.01 25.55
N SER A 41 -7.84 -32.71 25.28
CA SER A 41 -8.79 -32.60 24.16
C SER A 41 -9.77 -31.41 24.21
N LEU A 42 -10.21 -31.04 23.01
CA LEU A 42 -11.40 -30.25 22.69
C LEU A 42 -12.69 -30.77 23.36
N CYS A 43 -13.50 -29.85 23.93
CA CYS A 43 -14.92 -29.67 23.57
C CYS A 43 -15.53 -28.41 24.24
N PRO A 44 -16.61 -27.82 23.67
CA PRO A 44 -16.95 -26.40 23.81
C PRO A 44 -18.05 -26.14 24.85
N LEU A 45 -18.09 -24.94 25.45
CA LEU A 45 -19.25 -24.51 26.23
C LEU A 45 -19.59 -23.02 26.06
N ARG A 46 -20.91 -22.83 26.04
CA ARG A 46 -21.73 -21.69 25.60
C ARG A 46 -21.58 -20.43 26.43
N MET A 47 -21.89 -19.30 25.76
CA MET A 47 -22.24 -18.01 26.33
C MET A 47 -23.26 -18.09 27.47
N ALA A 48 -23.03 -17.33 28.54
CA ALA A 48 -24.09 -16.85 29.42
C ALA A 48 -23.77 -15.43 29.92
N SER A 49 -24.67 -14.51 29.56
CA SER A 49 -24.81 -13.14 30.04
C SER A 49 -25.12 -13.13 31.54
N THR A 50 -24.45 -12.26 32.32
CA THR A 50 -24.95 -11.89 33.67
C THR A 50 -24.76 -10.41 33.93
N ARG A 51 -25.88 -9.72 34.17
CA ARG A 51 -26.00 -8.33 34.64
C ARG A 51 -25.61 -8.25 36.11
N PHE A 52 -24.88 -7.21 36.51
CA PHE A 52 -24.71 -6.83 37.93
C PHE A 52 -25.30 -5.45 38.20
N ARG A 53 -26.28 -5.40 39.12
CA ARG A 53 -26.75 -4.19 39.82
C ARG A 53 -25.88 -3.99 41.06
N LEU A 54 -25.51 -2.75 41.36
CA LEU A 54 -24.82 -2.36 42.59
C LEU A 54 -25.70 -1.38 43.37
N SER A 55 -26.02 -1.76 44.61
CA SER A 55 -26.70 -0.96 45.63
C SER A 55 -25.70 -0.22 46.51
N PHE A 56 -26.01 1.05 46.81
CA PHE A 56 -25.23 1.99 47.62
C PHE A 56 -25.66 1.98 49.09
N LEU A 57 -24.69 2.16 50.01
CA LEU A 57 -24.74 2.66 51.40
C LEU A 57 -23.26 2.83 51.81
N GLY A 58 -22.68 3.93 52.32
CA GLY A 58 -23.15 5.22 52.77
C GLY A 58 -22.26 5.74 53.92
N ALA A 59 -21.45 6.80 53.63
CA ALA A 59 -20.92 7.86 54.54
C ALA A 59 -19.54 7.66 55.24
N HIS A 60 -18.65 8.64 55.44
CA HIS A 60 -18.61 10.10 55.22
C HIS A 60 -17.15 10.59 55.06
N ALA A 61 -16.86 11.47 54.10
CA ALA A 61 -15.65 12.32 54.11
C ALA A 61 -15.93 13.69 53.46
N ARG A 62 -15.25 14.71 53.99
CA ARG A 62 -15.51 16.16 53.88
C ARG A 62 -15.55 16.72 52.44
N GLN A 63 -16.52 17.60 52.20
CA GLN A 63 -16.72 18.37 50.96
C GLN A 63 -15.71 19.53 50.83
N VAL A 64 -14.92 19.52 49.75
CA VAL A 64 -14.47 20.74 49.06
C VAL A 64 -14.84 20.52 47.59
N ASN A 65 -15.73 21.36 47.06
CA ASN A 65 -16.45 21.15 45.80
C ASN A 65 -15.73 21.91 44.66
N PRO A 66 -15.12 21.25 43.65
CA PRO A 66 -14.44 21.92 42.52
C PRO A 66 -15.40 22.52 41.47
N ALA A 67 -16.72 22.43 41.69
CA ALA A 67 -17.72 22.83 40.70
C ALA A 67 -17.94 24.35 40.60
N VAL A 68 -17.45 25.16 41.53
CA VAL A 68 -17.75 26.61 41.54
C VAL A 68 -16.74 27.45 40.76
N SER A 69 -15.53 26.94 40.50
CA SER A 69 -14.53 27.67 39.69
C SER A 69 -14.64 27.39 38.17
N LEU A 70 -15.29 26.30 37.77
CA LEU A 70 -15.54 25.98 36.36
C LEU A 70 -16.90 26.51 35.86
N SER A 71 -17.85 26.75 36.76
CA SER A 71 -19.18 27.29 36.40
C SER A 71 -19.15 28.77 35.98
N ARG A 72 -18.21 29.58 36.49
CA ARG A 72 -18.09 30.99 36.10
C ARG A 72 -17.42 31.16 34.73
N THR A 73 -16.42 30.34 34.43
CA THR A 73 -15.73 30.36 33.12
C THR A 73 -16.61 29.76 32.02
N PHE A 74 -17.39 28.71 32.30
CA PHE A 74 -18.36 28.15 31.35
C PHE A 74 -19.58 29.05 31.11
N GLN A 75 -20.04 29.82 32.10
CA GLN A 75 -21.11 30.83 31.86
C GLN A 75 -20.60 32.07 31.10
N GLN A 76 -19.32 32.44 31.22
CA GLN A 76 -18.72 33.51 30.40
C GLN A 76 -18.47 33.06 28.96
N PHE A 77 -18.09 31.80 28.72
CA PHE A 77 -17.98 31.26 27.35
C PHE A 77 -19.33 31.00 26.71
N ARG A 78 -20.34 30.56 27.47
CA ARG A 78 -21.71 30.38 26.95
C ARG A 78 -22.39 31.72 26.64
N LYS A 79 -22.13 32.78 27.43
CA LYS A 79 -22.59 34.15 27.08
C LYS A 79 -21.85 34.77 25.89
N LYS A 80 -20.67 34.25 25.49
CA LYS A 80 -19.95 34.69 24.29
C LYS A 80 -20.31 33.87 23.04
N SER A 81 -20.82 32.64 23.20
CA SER A 81 -21.32 31.80 22.09
C SER A 81 -22.85 31.84 21.91
N GLU A 82 -23.62 32.38 22.86
CA GLU A 82 -25.05 32.70 22.69
C GLU A 82 -25.28 34.19 22.33
N ALA A 83 -24.22 34.92 21.98
CA ALA A 83 -24.28 36.30 21.47
C ALA A 83 -24.34 36.40 19.92
N THR A 84 -24.61 35.28 19.24
CA THR A 84 -25.15 35.26 17.87
C THR A 84 -26.45 34.45 17.89
N ARG A 85 -27.42 34.93 18.67
CA ARG A 85 -28.81 34.83 18.19
C ARG A 85 -28.84 35.71 16.94
N THR A 86 -28.72 35.07 15.78
CA THR A 86 -29.14 35.65 14.52
C THR A 86 -30.53 36.21 14.75
N THR A 87 -30.66 37.52 14.59
CA THR A 87 -31.96 38.17 14.49
C THR A 87 -32.77 37.42 13.42
N PRO A 88 -34.11 37.32 13.56
CA PRO A 88 -34.95 36.63 12.59
C PRO A 88 -34.72 37.09 11.13
N ASP A 89 -34.17 38.29 10.95
CA ASP A 89 -33.84 38.92 9.67
C ASP A 89 -32.31 38.98 9.38
N SER A 90 -31.50 38.03 9.85
CA SER A 90 -30.09 37.99 9.44
C SER A 90 -29.96 37.45 8.00
N PRO A 91 -29.17 38.11 7.12
CA PRO A 91 -29.00 37.67 5.73
C PRO A 91 -28.38 36.26 5.61
N GLU A 92 -27.65 35.81 6.62
CA GLU A 92 -27.10 34.45 6.70
C GLU A 92 -28.20 33.39 6.90
N LEU A 93 -29.19 33.66 7.77
CA LEU A 93 -30.31 32.75 8.02
C LEU A 93 -31.21 32.61 6.77
N ALA A 94 -31.41 33.71 6.04
CA ALA A 94 -32.15 33.70 4.79
C ALA A 94 -31.45 32.83 3.72
N GLU A 95 -30.14 33.01 3.54
CA GLU A 95 -29.35 32.19 2.60
C GLU A 95 -29.22 30.72 3.04
N ARG A 96 -29.20 30.46 4.35
CA ARG A 96 -29.25 29.10 4.88
C ARG A 96 -30.54 28.39 4.50
N ASN A 97 -31.69 29.03 4.68
CA ASN A 97 -32.98 28.41 4.35
C ASN A 97 -33.08 28.13 2.84
N ARG A 98 -32.71 29.10 2.00
CA ARG A 98 -32.65 28.92 0.54
C ARG A 98 -31.72 27.78 0.12
N PHE A 99 -30.57 27.65 0.77
CA PHE A 99 -29.64 26.54 0.52
C PHE A 99 -30.27 25.19 0.91
N LEU A 100 -30.95 25.10 2.05
CA LEU A 100 -31.60 23.87 2.49
C LEU A 100 -32.71 23.44 1.52
N ASP A 101 -33.45 24.39 0.96
CA ASP A 101 -34.49 24.11 -0.03
C ASP A 101 -33.90 23.57 -1.35
N LEU A 102 -32.83 24.20 -1.85
CA LEU A 102 -32.13 23.77 -3.07
C LEU A 102 -31.35 22.44 -2.92
N HIS A 103 -31.09 22.02 -1.69
CA HIS A 103 -30.29 20.83 -1.36
C HIS A 103 -31.05 19.83 -0.49
N ALA A 104 -32.39 19.85 -0.52
CA ALA A 104 -33.27 19.13 0.41
C ALA A 104 -32.98 17.62 0.53
N ASP A 105 -32.57 16.96 -0.55
CA ASP A 105 -32.28 15.51 -0.54
C ASP A 105 -30.87 15.14 -0.05
N HIS A 106 -29.98 16.12 0.17
CA HIS A 106 -28.66 15.85 0.74
C HIS A 106 -28.79 15.45 2.20
N LYS A 107 -28.20 14.29 2.58
CA LYS A 107 -28.34 13.70 3.92
C LYS A 107 -27.96 14.63 5.08
N ASP A 108 -27.06 15.59 4.85
CA ASP A 108 -26.59 16.55 5.85
C ASP A 108 -26.50 17.99 5.30
N ALA A 109 -27.54 18.47 4.59
CA ALA A 109 -27.56 19.80 3.94
C ALA A 109 -27.19 20.98 4.87
N THR A 110 -27.56 20.90 6.16
CA THR A 110 -27.16 21.91 7.17
C THR A 110 -25.65 21.93 7.43
N GLN A 111 -25.01 20.77 7.49
CA GLN A 111 -23.57 20.66 7.67
C GLN A 111 -22.83 21.09 6.41
N LEU A 112 -23.39 20.76 5.23
CA LEU A 112 -22.86 21.20 3.94
C LEU A 112 -22.87 22.73 3.81
N PHE A 113 -23.98 23.39 4.18
CA PHE A 113 -24.04 24.85 4.24
C PHE A 113 -22.96 25.44 5.16
N GLY A 114 -22.81 24.90 6.37
CA GLY A 114 -21.77 25.35 7.31
C GLY A 114 -20.37 25.22 6.73
N LYS A 115 -20.07 24.10 6.07
CA LYS A 115 -18.78 23.87 5.39
C LYS A 115 -18.53 24.90 4.27
N LEU A 116 -19.52 25.16 3.42
CA LEU A 116 -19.40 26.14 2.33
C LEU A 116 -19.23 27.56 2.86
N LEU A 117 -19.98 27.92 3.91
CA LEU A 117 -19.89 29.22 4.57
C LEU A 117 -18.50 29.43 5.18
N ASP A 118 -17.98 28.44 5.91
CA ASP A 118 -16.65 28.49 6.55
C ASP A 118 -15.51 28.58 5.51
N THR A 119 -15.69 27.96 4.34
CA THR A 119 -14.65 27.85 3.31
C THR A 119 -14.65 29.01 2.32
N ALA A 120 -15.83 29.39 1.83
CA ALA A 120 -15.99 30.31 0.70
C ALA A 120 -16.58 31.68 1.10
N GLY A 121 -17.13 31.79 2.31
CA GLY A 121 -17.80 33.00 2.80
C GLY A 121 -19.23 33.17 2.28
N LEU A 122 -20.00 34.02 2.98
CA LEU A 122 -21.44 34.19 2.72
C LEU A 122 -21.77 34.68 1.31
N GLU A 123 -20.95 35.56 0.73
CA GLU A 123 -21.21 36.11 -0.61
C GLU A 123 -21.13 35.05 -1.71
N LYS A 124 -20.17 34.12 -1.64
CA LYS A 124 -20.08 33.01 -2.62
C LYS A 124 -21.22 32.00 -2.47
N VAL A 125 -21.67 31.76 -1.24
CA VAL A 125 -22.84 30.90 -0.98
C VAL A 125 -24.13 31.56 -1.51
N ARG A 126 -24.28 32.87 -1.32
CA ARG A 126 -25.39 33.64 -1.91
C ARG A 126 -25.36 33.59 -3.44
N GLU A 127 -24.20 33.79 -4.05
CA GLU A 127 -24.04 33.68 -5.51
C GLU A 127 -24.42 32.30 -6.01
N HIS A 128 -23.97 31.25 -5.31
CA HIS A 128 -24.33 29.86 -5.60
C HIS A 128 -25.84 29.63 -5.56
N ASN A 129 -26.50 30.05 -4.47
CA ASN A 129 -27.94 29.91 -4.32
C ASN A 129 -28.71 30.64 -5.42
N ASN A 130 -28.29 31.85 -5.79
CA ASN A 130 -28.94 32.65 -6.83
C ASN A 130 -28.85 31.96 -8.19
N GLN A 131 -27.66 31.50 -8.56
CA GLN A 131 -27.45 30.87 -9.87
C GLN A 131 -28.05 29.48 -9.98
N LEU A 132 -28.10 28.71 -8.88
CA LEU A 132 -28.76 27.42 -8.89
C LEU A 132 -30.29 27.59 -8.95
N ALA A 133 -30.85 28.54 -8.19
CA ALA A 133 -32.28 28.84 -8.23
C ALA A 133 -32.73 29.34 -9.61
N SER A 134 -31.90 30.13 -10.31
CA SER A 134 -32.18 30.59 -11.67
C SER A 134 -32.11 29.52 -12.74
N VAL A 135 -31.62 28.31 -12.43
CA VAL A 135 -31.65 27.17 -13.36
C VAL A 135 -32.76 26.20 -12.98
N PHE A 136 -33.02 25.99 -11.69
CA PHE A 136 -34.05 25.05 -11.25
C PHE A 136 -35.48 25.51 -11.47
N HIS A 137 -35.75 26.82 -11.47
CA HIS A 137 -37.09 27.36 -11.69
C HIS A 137 -38.18 26.60 -10.92
N TYR A 138 -37.95 26.30 -9.63
CA TYR A 138 -38.84 25.41 -8.88
C TYR A 138 -40.31 25.85 -8.87
N SER A 139 -40.60 27.15 -8.98
CA SER A 139 -41.96 27.69 -9.10
C SER A 139 -42.73 27.15 -10.31
N ASP A 140 -42.02 26.71 -11.34
CA ASP A 140 -42.57 26.32 -12.63
C ASP A 140 -42.68 24.77 -12.74
N LEU A 141 -42.18 24.05 -11.73
CA LEU A 141 -42.16 22.59 -11.65
C LEU A 141 -43.21 22.08 -10.65
N SER A 142 -43.84 20.94 -10.98
CA SER A 142 -44.73 20.24 -10.03
C SER A 142 -43.93 19.65 -8.85
N GLU A 143 -44.57 19.48 -7.68
CA GLU A 143 -43.92 18.93 -6.48
C GLU A 143 -43.20 17.59 -6.76
N GLY A 144 -43.78 16.74 -7.60
CA GLY A 144 -43.15 15.48 -8.04
C GLY A 144 -41.88 15.68 -8.86
N LYS A 145 -41.85 16.67 -9.77
CA LYS A 145 -40.65 17.03 -10.55
C LYS A 145 -39.58 17.68 -9.65
N GLN A 146 -39.96 18.51 -8.69
CA GLN A 146 -39.03 19.13 -7.73
C GLN A 146 -38.26 18.08 -6.91
N GLY A 147 -38.94 17.01 -6.46
CA GLY A 147 -38.30 15.89 -5.77
C GLY A 147 -37.33 15.11 -6.66
N ILE A 148 -37.67 14.91 -7.95
CA ILE A 148 -36.77 14.26 -8.92
C ILE A 148 -35.52 15.11 -9.15
N VAL A 149 -35.68 16.42 -9.37
CA VAL A 149 -34.56 17.37 -9.55
C VAL A 149 -33.65 17.38 -8.33
N SER A 150 -34.22 17.44 -7.12
CA SER A 150 -33.46 17.44 -5.86
C SER A 150 -32.60 16.17 -5.70
N SER A 151 -33.17 15.00 -6.03
CA SER A 151 -32.49 13.71 -5.94
C SER A 151 -31.38 13.56 -6.99
N LEU A 152 -31.67 13.93 -8.25
CA LEU A 152 -30.70 13.91 -9.35
C LEU A 152 -29.56 14.90 -9.10
N TRP A 153 -29.88 16.10 -8.61
CA TRP A 153 -28.90 17.11 -8.25
C TRP A 153 -27.93 16.61 -7.18
N ARG A 154 -28.45 16.02 -6.09
CA ARG A 154 -27.60 15.37 -5.08
C ARG A 154 -26.69 14.31 -5.70
N HIS A 155 -27.22 13.43 -6.54
CA HIS A 155 -26.40 12.38 -7.14
C HIS A 155 -25.34 12.92 -8.09
N PHE A 156 -25.64 14.00 -8.79
CA PHE A 156 -24.68 14.69 -9.64
C PHE A 156 -23.56 15.36 -8.83
N THR A 157 -23.88 16.07 -7.74
CA THR A 157 -22.86 16.65 -6.84
C THR A 157 -22.01 15.56 -6.15
N GLU A 158 -22.59 14.40 -5.86
CA GLU A 158 -21.91 13.20 -5.32
C GLU A 158 -21.11 12.40 -6.36
N GLY A 159 -21.26 12.70 -7.65
CA GLY A 159 -20.34 12.26 -8.71
C GLY A 159 -20.85 11.25 -9.70
N ARG A 160 -22.16 11.16 -9.85
CA ARG A 160 -22.80 10.36 -10.90
C ARG A 160 -23.06 11.25 -12.10
N LYS A 161 -22.13 11.30 -13.06
CA LYS A 161 -22.25 12.19 -14.22
C LYS A 161 -23.46 11.86 -15.09
N GLU A 162 -23.88 10.60 -15.12
CA GLU A 162 -25.09 10.15 -15.82
C GLU A 162 -26.36 10.83 -15.29
N CYS A 163 -26.33 11.37 -14.06
CA CYS A 163 -27.44 12.15 -13.53
C CYS A 163 -27.57 13.53 -14.17
N LEU A 164 -26.51 14.07 -14.82
CA LEU A 164 -26.59 15.35 -15.52
C LEU A 164 -27.48 15.26 -16.76
N ASP A 165 -27.38 14.19 -17.54
CA ASP A 165 -28.19 14.00 -18.75
C ASP A 165 -29.68 13.89 -18.40
N VAL A 166 -30.00 13.13 -17.35
CA VAL A 166 -31.37 13.03 -16.82
C VAL A 166 -31.83 14.36 -16.21
N LEU A 167 -30.94 15.12 -15.57
CA LEU A 167 -31.26 16.43 -15.02
C LEU A 167 -31.58 17.44 -16.14
N LYS A 168 -30.85 17.40 -17.26
CA LYS A 168 -31.15 18.19 -18.47
C LYS A 168 -32.53 17.84 -19.03
N GLU A 169 -32.86 16.56 -19.15
CA GLU A 169 -34.17 16.11 -19.64
C GLU A 169 -35.32 16.59 -18.74
N VAL A 170 -35.17 16.52 -17.43
CA VAL A 170 -36.22 16.93 -16.47
C VAL A 170 -36.39 18.45 -16.40
N LEU A 171 -35.31 19.20 -16.60
CA LEU A 171 -35.30 20.66 -16.67
C LEU A 171 -35.55 21.21 -18.09
N GLU A 172 -35.77 20.33 -19.07
CA GLU A 172 -36.02 20.68 -20.48
C GLU A 172 -34.88 21.51 -21.10
N LEU A 173 -33.62 21.24 -20.69
CA LEU A 173 -32.41 21.92 -21.16
C LEU A 173 -31.74 21.16 -22.31
N THR A 174 -31.20 21.91 -23.28
CA THR A 174 -30.41 21.37 -24.40
C THR A 174 -29.01 21.98 -24.46
N ASP A 175 -28.02 21.22 -24.91
CA ASP A 175 -26.63 21.72 -25.03
C ASP A 175 -26.49 22.84 -26.07
N GLU A 176 -27.40 22.90 -27.04
CA GLU A 176 -27.38 23.87 -28.15
C GLU A 176 -28.05 25.20 -27.79
N ALA A 177 -29.16 25.19 -27.05
CA ALA A 177 -29.89 26.40 -26.68
C ALA A 177 -29.54 26.92 -25.26
N ASP A 178 -29.17 26.02 -24.34
CA ASP A 178 -29.08 26.31 -22.90
C ASP A 178 -27.69 26.04 -22.32
N GLY A 179 -26.65 26.08 -23.17
CA GLY A 179 -25.26 25.78 -22.79
C GLY A 179 -24.78 26.56 -21.55
N ASP A 180 -25.19 27.82 -21.38
CA ASP A 180 -24.85 28.63 -20.21
C ASP A 180 -25.48 28.10 -18.90
N GLN A 181 -26.71 27.58 -18.97
CA GLN A 181 -27.41 26.99 -17.82
C GLN A 181 -26.82 25.62 -17.47
N VAL A 182 -26.47 24.81 -18.48
CA VAL A 182 -25.75 23.54 -18.29
C VAL A 182 -24.38 23.78 -17.66
N ASN A 183 -23.61 24.75 -18.16
CA ASN A 183 -22.32 25.15 -17.58
C ASN A 183 -22.50 25.61 -16.12
N THR A 184 -23.55 26.38 -15.85
CA THR A 184 -23.89 26.79 -14.49
C THR A 184 -24.13 25.60 -13.58
N LEU A 185 -24.88 24.56 -14.00
CA LEU A 185 -25.07 23.34 -13.22
C LEU A 185 -23.75 22.63 -12.91
N ILE A 186 -22.86 22.51 -13.88
CA ILE A 186 -21.55 21.87 -13.73
C ILE A 186 -20.68 22.64 -12.73
N ARG A 187 -20.58 23.96 -12.88
CA ARG A 187 -19.80 24.84 -11.99
C ARG A 187 -20.32 24.80 -10.56
N ARG A 188 -21.65 24.85 -10.39
CA ARG A 188 -22.29 24.85 -9.08
C ARG A 188 -22.18 23.49 -8.40
N ALA A 189 -22.23 22.40 -9.15
CA ALA A 189 -21.96 21.06 -8.61
C ALA A 189 -20.49 20.92 -8.19
N HIS A 190 -19.55 21.42 -9.00
CA HIS A 190 -18.13 21.43 -8.67
C HIS A 190 -17.84 22.26 -7.42
N PHE A 191 -18.47 23.42 -7.26
CA PHE A 191 -18.35 24.25 -6.05
C PHE A 191 -18.86 23.54 -4.79
N VAL A 192 -20.03 22.88 -4.87
CA VAL A 192 -20.60 22.13 -3.74
C VAL A 192 -19.65 21.02 -3.26
N ARG A 193 -19.01 20.32 -4.21
CA ARG A 193 -18.11 19.21 -3.90
C ARG A 193 -16.70 19.65 -3.51
N PHE A 194 -16.17 20.67 -4.17
CA PHE A 194 -14.79 21.16 -4.04
C PHE A 194 -14.74 22.67 -3.74
N PRO A 195 -15.27 23.13 -2.59
CA PRO A 195 -15.37 24.56 -2.28
C PRO A 195 -14.02 25.27 -2.10
N GLU A 196 -12.94 24.52 -1.84
CA GLU A 196 -11.57 25.04 -1.72
C GLU A 196 -10.87 25.27 -3.07
N ARG A 197 -11.44 24.79 -4.18
CA ARG A 197 -10.84 24.91 -5.51
C ARG A 197 -11.43 26.11 -6.25
N ASP A 198 -10.57 26.95 -6.81
CA ASP A 198 -11.00 27.99 -7.72
C ASP A 198 -11.33 27.40 -9.10
N ALA A 199 -12.62 27.36 -9.43
CA ALA A 199 -13.13 26.85 -10.70
C ALA A 199 -13.04 27.87 -11.84
N SER A 200 -12.60 29.11 -11.58
CA SER A 200 -12.52 30.17 -12.60
C SER A 200 -11.59 29.85 -13.77
N THR A 201 -10.62 28.95 -13.55
CA THR A 201 -9.60 28.53 -14.53
C THR A 201 -9.85 27.15 -15.15
N LEU A 202 -10.91 26.44 -14.74
CA LEU A 202 -11.19 25.08 -15.18
C LEU A 202 -12.18 25.06 -16.36
N THR A 203 -11.97 24.15 -17.31
CA THR A 203 -12.94 23.88 -18.38
C THR A 203 -14.09 23.00 -17.87
N GLU A 204 -15.21 22.96 -18.60
CA GLU A 204 -16.37 22.10 -18.28
C GLU A 204 -15.99 20.63 -18.16
N ASP A 205 -15.22 20.13 -19.13
CA ASP A 205 -14.72 18.75 -19.13
C ASP A 205 -13.84 18.43 -17.90
N GLN A 206 -13.02 19.39 -17.46
CA GLN A 206 -12.19 19.23 -16.27
C GLN A 206 -13.02 19.18 -14.98
N MET A 207 -14.06 20.02 -14.90
CA MET A 207 -14.99 20.02 -13.77
C MET A 207 -15.83 18.75 -13.74
N LEU A 208 -16.32 18.28 -14.89
CA LEU A 208 -17.06 17.03 -15.03
C LEU A 208 -16.21 15.82 -14.67
N ALA A 209 -14.96 15.76 -15.13
CA ALA A 209 -14.02 14.72 -14.73
C ALA A 209 -13.82 14.73 -13.21
N ALA A 210 -13.52 15.90 -12.62
CA ALA A 210 -13.35 16.04 -11.17
C ALA A 210 -14.58 15.58 -10.38
N LEU A 211 -15.79 15.88 -10.87
CA LEU A 211 -17.05 15.43 -10.29
C LEU A 211 -17.26 13.91 -10.42
N ASP A 212 -16.86 13.28 -11.53
CA ASP A 212 -16.96 11.82 -11.74
C ASP A 212 -16.08 11.02 -10.74
N GLY A 213 -15.26 11.70 -9.92
CA GLY A 213 -14.17 11.06 -9.15
C GLY A 213 -13.06 10.51 -10.05
N SER A 214 -13.26 10.62 -11.37
CA SER A 214 -12.24 10.55 -12.39
C SER A 214 -11.44 11.84 -12.26
N THR A 215 -10.53 11.88 -11.28
CA THR A 215 -9.36 12.71 -11.46
C THR A 215 -8.76 12.30 -12.81
N ALA A 216 -9.13 13.00 -13.88
CA ALA A 216 -8.16 13.68 -14.68
C ALA A 216 -7.30 14.46 -13.69
N SER A 217 -6.35 13.75 -13.07
CA SER A 217 -5.00 14.24 -13.14
C SER A 217 -4.85 14.64 -14.60
N ALA A 218 -4.92 15.95 -14.88
CA ALA A 218 -4.33 16.50 -16.08
C ALA A 218 -3.06 15.68 -16.32
N GLY A 219 -3.01 14.95 -17.43
CA GLY A 219 -2.19 13.75 -17.60
C GLY A 219 -0.76 13.83 -17.07
N GLU A 220 -0.60 13.74 -15.76
CA GLU A 220 0.27 12.75 -15.20
C GLU A 220 -0.39 11.42 -15.58
N LYS A 221 -0.06 10.99 -16.81
CA LYS A 221 0.64 9.72 -16.90
C LYS A 221 1.36 9.58 -15.57
N LEU A 222 1.10 8.53 -14.78
CA LEU A 222 2.18 8.02 -13.94
C LEU A 222 3.35 7.95 -14.92
N LYS A 223 4.21 8.99 -14.92
CA LYS A 223 5.39 9.01 -15.78
C LYS A 223 6.01 7.69 -15.39
N PRO A 224 6.18 6.74 -16.33
CA PRO A 224 6.69 5.43 -15.99
C PRO A 224 7.93 5.72 -15.17
N ALA A 225 7.85 5.43 -13.85
CA ALA A 225 8.66 6.11 -12.82
C ALA A 225 10.03 6.32 -13.42
N ASP A 226 10.40 7.59 -13.68
CA ASP A 226 11.54 7.90 -14.55
C ASP A 226 12.64 6.88 -14.23
N GLN A 227 13.04 6.10 -15.24
CA GLN A 227 13.62 4.78 -15.00
C GLN A 227 14.79 4.91 -14.01
N ILE A 228 14.63 4.31 -12.84
CA ILE A 228 15.68 4.28 -11.81
C ILE A 228 16.95 3.77 -12.49
N GLN A 229 17.97 4.64 -12.57
CA GLN A 229 19.22 4.28 -13.21
C GLN A 229 19.98 3.32 -12.28
N TRP A 230 20.13 2.09 -12.73
CA TRP A 230 20.93 1.06 -12.07
C TRP A 230 21.75 0.27 -13.08
N ALA A 231 22.83 -0.36 -12.61
CA ALA A 231 23.61 -1.30 -13.40
C ALA A 231 22.81 -2.59 -13.59
N THR A 232 22.25 -2.76 -14.79
CA THR A 232 21.40 -3.91 -15.14
C THR A 232 22.12 -5.25 -14.90
N ASP A 233 23.42 -5.30 -15.16
CA ASP A 233 24.22 -6.52 -14.99
C ASP A 233 24.34 -6.92 -13.51
N ILE A 234 24.45 -5.94 -12.61
CA ILE A 234 24.47 -6.17 -11.16
C ILE A 234 23.11 -6.67 -10.68
N VAL A 235 22.01 -6.07 -11.17
CA VAL A 235 20.65 -6.52 -10.84
C VAL A 235 20.45 -7.98 -11.26
N ARG A 236 20.93 -8.36 -12.44
CA ARG A 236 20.89 -9.76 -12.92
C ARG A 236 21.70 -10.71 -12.05
N GLN A 237 22.92 -10.33 -11.66
CA GLN A 237 23.71 -11.11 -10.70
C GLN A 237 22.95 -11.32 -9.38
N GLY A 238 22.19 -10.33 -8.92
CA GLY A 238 21.29 -10.47 -7.76
C GLY A 238 20.16 -11.50 -7.98
N PHE A 239 19.62 -11.61 -9.20
CA PHE A 239 18.68 -12.66 -9.57
C PHE A 239 19.30 -14.05 -9.66
N ASP A 240 20.62 -14.17 -9.76
CA ASP A 240 21.35 -15.45 -9.81
C ASP A 240 22.03 -15.82 -8.49
N ALA A 241 22.09 -14.89 -7.52
CA ALA A 241 22.62 -15.15 -6.18
C ALA A 241 21.92 -16.33 -5.50
N GLU A 242 22.60 -17.03 -4.58
CA GLU A 242 22.01 -18.15 -3.84
C GLU A 242 20.72 -17.73 -3.11
N TYR A 243 19.65 -18.52 -3.28
CA TYR A 243 18.38 -18.24 -2.62
C TYR A 243 18.41 -18.68 -1.16
N GLN A 244 17.97 -17.81 -0.27
CA GLN A 244 18.05 -18.00 1.17
C GLN A 244 16.67 -18.22 1.79
N ARG A 245 16.61 -18.93 2.92
CA ARG A 245 15.37 -19.23 3.67
C ARG A 245 14.28 -19.91 2.84
N HIS A 246 14.65 -20.84 1.94
CA HIS A 246 13.70 -21.63 1.13
C HIS A 246 12.51 -22.18 1.94
N ASN A 247 12.80 -22.82 3.08
CA ASN A 247 11.80 -23.41 3.98
C ASN A 247 10.80 -22.41 4.59
N LEU A 248 11.14 -21.12 4.63
CA LEU A 248 10.29 -20.07 5.21
C LEU A 248 9.54 -19.26 4.14
N ILE A 249 9.94 -19.35 2.88
CA ILE A 249 9.37 -18.53 1.79
C ILE A 249 8.78 -19.42 0.69
N VAL A 250 9.62 -20.24 0.05
CA VAL A 250 9.24 -21.02 -1.14
C VAL A 250 8.31 -22.16 -0.75
N ALA A 251 8.70 -22.98 0.22
CA ALA A 251 7.91 -24.13 0.67
C ALA A 251 6.46 -23.74 1.10
N PRO A 252 6.24 -22.78 2.03
CA PRO A 252 4.89 -22.41 2.43
C PRO A 252 4.10 -21.70 1.33
N THR A 253 4.77 -20.96 0.42
CA THR A 253 4.10 -20.36 -0.74
C THR A 253 3.61 -21.45 -1.71
N LEU A 254 4.45 -22.45 -2.00
CA LEU A 254 4.10 -23.56 -2.87
C LEU A 254 2.94 -24.38 -2.30
N GLU A 255 2.96 -24.69 -0.99
CA GLU A 255 1.86 -25.37 -0.30
C GLU A 255 0.56 -24.58 -0.40
N LYS A 256 0.61 -23.25 -0.18
CA LYS A 256 -0.55 -22.37 -0.30
C LYS A 256 -1.12 -22.38 -1.73
N LEU A 257 -0.26 -22.31 -2.75
CA LEU A 257 -0.66 -22.35 -4.17
C LEU A 257 -1.25 -23.71 -4.55
N GLN A 258 -0.69 -24.82 -4.06
CA GLN A 258 -1.23 -26.17 -4.24
C GLN A 258 -2.64 -26.30 -3.63
N ARG A 259 -2.82 -25.76 -2.43
CA ARG A 259 -4.13 -25.72 -1.76
C ARG A 259 -5.14 -24.90 -2.55
N PHE A 260 -4.75 -23.73 -3.07
CA PHE A 260 -5.62 -22.88 -3.89
C PHE A 260 -6.02 -23.56 -5.21
N ALA A 261 -5.06 -24.17 -5.92
CA ALA A 261 -5.34 -24.96 -7.12
C ALA A 261 -6.33 -26.10 -6.86
N GLY A 262 -6.20 -26.78 -5.71
CA GLY A 262 -7.13 -27.82 -5.27
C GLY A 262 -8.52 -27.33 -4.83
N GLN A 263 -8.65 -26.04 -4.51
CA GLN A 263 -9.91 -25.40 -4.10
C GLN A 263 -10.66 -24.74 -5.25
N TRP A 264 -10.05 -24.62 -6.43
CA TRP A 264 -10.67 -24.01 -7.61
C TRP A 264 -12.01 -24.67 -7.95
N LYS A 265 -13.05 -23.85 -7.92
CA LYS A 265 -14.41 -24.16 -8.35
C LYS A 265 -15.05 -22.92 -8.95
N ARG A 266 -15.64 -23.06 -10.15
CA ARG A 266 -16.22 -21.94 -10.91
C ARG A 266 -17.43 -21.30 -10.23
N ASP A 267 -18.19 -22.08 -9.46
CA ASP A 267 -19.35 -21.60 -8.69
C ASP A 267 -18.97 -20.81 -7.43
N LYS A 268 -17.72 -20.96 -6.96
CA LYS A 268 -17.23 -20.29 -5.75
C LYS A 268 -16.32 -19.10 -6.06
N TYR A 269 -15.36 -19.30 -6.96
CA TYR A 269 -14.34 -18.30 -7.26
C TYR A 269 -14.50 -17.72 -8.67
N GLU A 270 -14.11 -16.47 -8.86
CA GLU A 270 -14.19 -15.79 -10.18
C GLU A 270 -13.26 -16.43 -11.22
N ALA A 271 -12.02 -16.74 -10.83
CA ALA A 271 -11.02 -17.39 -11.69
C ALA A 271 -9.91 -18.06 -10.85
N PRO A 272 -9.15 -19.02 -11.42
CA PRO A 272 -8.11 -19.77 -10.69
C PRO A 272 -6.81 -18.98 -10.56
N TYR A 273 -6.82 -17.85 -9.84
CA TYR A 273 -5.60 -17.07 -9.61
C TYR A 273 -5.55 -16.40 -8.23
N THR A 274 -4.34 -16.01 -7.82
CA THR A 274 -4.09 -15.14 -6.67
C THR A 274 -3.15 -13.99 -7.05
N LEU A 275 -3.11 -12.97 -6.18
CA LEU A 275 -2.21 -11.83 -6.31
C LEU A 275 -1.01 -12.01 -5.38
N LEU A 276 0.19 -11.72 -5.86
CA LEU A 276 1.41 -11.62 -5.06
C LEU A 276 1.75 -10.14 -4.89
N ILE A 277 1.40 -9.58 -3.73
CA ILE A 277 1.44 -8.15 -3.42
C ILE A 277 2.70 -7.81 -2.61
N GLY A 278 3.31 -6.70 -2.92
CA GLY A 278 4.43 -6.15 -2.16
C GLY A 278 5.17 -5.10 -2.97
N PRO A 279 5.99 -4.24 -2.33
CA PRO A 279 6.69 -3.19 -3.03
C PRO A 279 7.70 -3.76 -4.05
N SER A 280 8.19 -2.93 -4.97
CA SER A 280 9.30 -3.32 -5.85
C SER A 280 10.48 -3.79 -4.99
N MET A 281 11.33 -4.65 -5.54
CA MET A 281 12.55 -5.15 -4.86
C MET A 281 12.31 -6.07 -3.64
N SER A 282 11.07 -6.29 -3.19
CA SER A 282 10.74 -7.24 -2.10
C SER A 282 11.00 -8.72 -2.41
N GLY A 283 11.39 -9.05 -3.65
CA GLY A 283 11.71 -10.41 -4.07
C GLY A 283 10.57 -11.18 -4.76
N LYS A 284 9.48 -10.52 -5.16
CA LYS A 284 8.34 -11.16 -5.87
C LYS A 284 8.77 -11.97 -7.10
N THR A 285 9.41 -11.34 -8.07
CA THR A 285 9.90 -12.02 -9.28
C THR A 285 10.93 -13.09 -8.95
N ARG A 286 11.80 -12.86 -7.94
CA ARG A 286 12.77 -13.87 -7.51
C ARG A 286 12.08 -15.10 -6.93
N LEU A 287 11.00 -14.93 -6.18
CA LEU A 287 10.16 -16.02 -5.69
C LEU A 287 9.53 -16.81 -6.85
N LEU A 288 9.01 -16.14 -7.90
CA LEU A 288 8.51 -16.82 -9.10
C LEU A 288 9.60 -17.64 -9.80
N LYS A 289 10.82 -17.12 -9.91
CA LYS A 289 11.99 -17.83 -10.45
C LYS A 289 12.30 -19.09 -9.62
N GLU A 290 12.27 -19.01 -8.29
CA GLU A 290 12.53 -20.19 -7.45
C GLU A 290 11.38 -21.21 -7.47
N LEU A 291 10.12 -20.76 -7.58
CA LEU A 291 8.98 -21.67 -7.73
C LEU A 291 9.12 -22.52 -9.00
N ALA A 292 9.73 -21.99 -10.07
CA ALA A 292 9.97 -22.72 -11.31
C ALA A 292 10.87 -23.96 -11.17
N LYS A 293 11.63 -24.07 -10.07
CA LYS A 293 12.40 -25.29 -9.73
C LYS A 293 11.52 -26.43 -9.20
N HIS A 294 10.27 -26.13 -8.80
CA HIS A 294 9.40 -27.08 -8.12
C HIS A 294 8.06 -27.34 -8.84
N VAL A 295 7.67 -26.46 -9.76
CA VAL A 295 6.46 -26.55 -10.57
C VAL A 295 6.71 -25.96 -11.95
N CYS A 296 6.00 -26.42 -12.98
CA CYS A 296 6.06 -25.82 -14.31
C CYS A 296 5.53 -24.38 -14.24
N VAL A 297 6.37 -23.38 -14.56
CA VAL A 297 5.99 -21.96 -14.57
C VAL A 297 6.04 -21.43 -16.00
N ALA A 298 4.91 -20.97 -16.52
CA ALA A 298 4.88 -20.12 -17.71
C ALA A 298 4.95 -18.66 -17.25
N TYR A 299 6.14 -18.06 -17.37
CA TYR A 299 6.42 -16.69 -16.90
C TYR A 299 6.27 -15.67 -18.04
N ILE A 300 5.51 -14.60 -17.81
CA ILE A 300 5.28 -13.52 -18.78
C ILE A 300 5.35 -12.18 -18.04
N CYS A 301 6.30 -11.32 -18.43
CA CYS A 301 6.42 -9.96 -17.90
C CYS A 301 5.76 -8.95 -18.86
N LEU A 302 4.74 -8.23 -18.38
CA LEU A 302 3.92 -7.30 -19.18
C LEU A 302 4.42 -5.85 -19.18
N ARG A 303 5.64 -5.61 -18.68
CA ARG A 303 6.29 -4.29 -18.64
C ARG A 303 6.19 -3.55 -19.99
N PRO A 304 5.99 -2.22 -20.04
CA PRO A 304 5.84 -1.49 -21.31
C PRO A 304 6.98 -1.68 -22.31
N LEU A 305 6.67 -1.52 -23.61
CA LEU A 305 7.67 -1.48 -24.68
C LEU A 305 8.73 -0.40 -24.40
N GLY A 306 10.01 -0.73 -24.62
CA GLY A 306 11.13 0.20 -24.38
C GLY A 306 11.52 0.38 -22.91
N SER A 307 10.91 -0.34 -21.98
CA SER A 307 11.30 -0.26 -20.57
C SER A 307 12.66 -0.90 -20.29
N THR A 308 13.49 -0.25 -19.47
CA THR A 308 14.80 -0.78 -19.02
C THR A 308 14.72 -1.58 -17.72
N GLY A 309 13.53 -1.68 -17.11
CA GLY A 309 13.31 -2.42 -15.88
C GLY A 309 13.69 -3.90 -15.99
N GLN A 310 13.99 -4.53 -14.85
CA GLN A 310 14.30 -5.95 -14.75
C GLN A 310 13.22 -6.69 -13.94
N PRO A 311 12.77 -7.87 -14.38
CA PRO A 311 13.13 -8.54 -15.65
C PRO A 311 12.53 -7.80 -16.86
N PRO A 312 13.06 -8.05 -18.07
CA PRO A 312 12.60 -7.38 -19.28
C PRO A 312 11.21 -7.85 -19.71
N ARG A 313 10.55 -7.06 -20.56
CA ARG A 313 9.27 -7.41 -21.19
C ARG A 313 9.43 -8.73 -21.98
N SER A 314 8.51 -9.66 -21.77
CA SER A 314 8.44 -10.90 -22.54
C SER A 314 7.86 -10.64 -23.94
N GLU A 315 8.32 -11.35 -24.96
CA GLU A 315 7.77 -11.17 -26.33
C GLU A 315 6.27 -11.49 -26.39
N LEU A 316 5.83 -12.54 -25.66
CA LEU A 316 4.42 -12.90 -25.53
C LEU A 316 3.54 -11.78 -24.95
N ALA A 317 4.11 -10.80 -24.26
CA ALA A 317 3.36 -9.65 -23.75
C ALA A 317 2.68 -8.87 -24.89
N THR A 318 3.18 -8.95 -26.13
CA THR A 318 2.53 -8.34 -27.30
C THR A 318 1.12 -8.89 -27.54
N HIS A 319 0.87 -10.17 -27.27
CA HIS A 319 -0.46 -10.77 -27.39
C HIS A 319 -1.43 -10.32 -26.30
N PHE A 320 -0.92 -9.76 -25.20
CA PHE A 320 -1.76 -9.18 -24.15
C PHE A 320 -2.29 -7.79 -24.54
N PHE A 321 -1.64 -7.11 -25.50
CA PHE A 321 -2.00 -5.79 -26.00
C PHE A 321 -2.14 -5.82 -27.53
N PRO A 322 -3.12 -6.56 -28.09
CA PRO A 322 -3.29 -6.65 -29.53
C PRO A 322 -3.66 -5.29 -30.13
N ASN A 323 -3.20 -5.03 -31.35
CA ASN A 323 -3.70 -3.89 -32.13
C ASN A 323 -5.18 -4.14 -32.45
N VAL A 324 -6.08 -3.53 -31.66
CA VAL A 324 -7.53 -3.70 -31.80
C VAL A 324 -7.95 -3.12 -33.16
N LYS A 325 -8.16 -4.01 -34.13
CA LYS A 325 -8.93 -3.71 -35.34
C LYS A 325 -10.42 -3.79 -34.98
N ALA A 326 -11.28 -3.08 -35.71
CA ALA A 326 -12.73 -3.15 -35.50
C ALA A 326 -13.20 -4.62 -35.54
N GLY A 327 -13.87 -5.09 -34.47
CA GLY A 327 -14.44 -6.44 -34.36
C GLY A 327 -13.52 -7.54 -33.79
N LEU A 328 -12.38 -7.22 -33.17
CA LEU A 328 -11.59 -8.22 -32.44
C LEU A 328 -12.23 -8.53 -31.07
N ASP A 329 -12.83 -9.71 -30.94
CA ASP A 329 -13.26 -10.25 -29.64
C ASP A 329 -12.03 -10.59 -28.78
N LEU A 330 -11.79 -9.74 -27.77
CA LEU A 330 -10.63 -9.86 -26.88
C LEU A 330 -10.72 -11.08 -25.95
N GLU A 331 -11.93 -11.49 -25.56
CA GLU A 331 -12.14 -12.67 -24.71
C GLU A 331 -11.81 -13.96 -25.49
N LYS A 332 -12.24 -14.01 -26.75
CA LYS A 332 -11.86 -15.07 -27.70
C LYS A 332 -10.36 -15.09 -27.94
N HIS A 333 -9.74 -13.92 -28.16
CA HIS A 333 -8.30 -13.80 -28.35
C HIS A 333 -7.50 -14.32 -27.16
N TYR A 334 -7.86 -13.94 -25.93
CA TYR A 334 -7.21 -14.43 -24.72
C TYR A 334 -7.43 -15.92 -24.47
N SER A 335 -8.61 -16.44 -24.81
CA SER A 335 -8.88 -17.87 -24.75
C SER A 335 -7.95 -18.67 -25.68
N TYR A 336 -7.71 -18.16 -26.90
CA TYR A 336 -6.76 -18.75 -27.83
C TYR A 336 -5.32 -18.65 -27.36
N LEU A 337 -4.91 -17.50 -26.80
CA LEU A 337 -3.57 -17.34 -26.24
C LEU A 337 -3.32 -18.33 -25.09
N LEU A 338 -4.26 -18.47 -24.16
CA LEU A 338 -4.17 -19.42 -23.06
C LEU A 338 -4.11 -20.86 -23.57
N ALA A 339 -4.95 -21.23 -24.53
CA ALA A 339 -4.92 -22.56 -25.13
C ALA A 339 -3.59 -22.86 -25.84
N ALA A 340 -3.03 -21.89 -26.57
CA ALA A 340 -1.74 -22.03 -27.24
C ALA A 340 -0.58 -22.22 -26.25
N ILE A 341 -0.55 -21.46 -25.15
CA ILE A 341 0.44 -21.63 -24.08
C ILE A 341 0.32 -23.03 -23.48
N LEU A 342 -0.90 -23.48 -23.15
CA LEU A 342 -1.15 -24.80 -22.57
C LEU A 342 -0.77 -25.94 -23.51
N ASN A 343 -1.03 -25.80 -24.82
CA ASN A 343 -0.60 -26.78 -25.81
C ASN A 343 0.92 -26.83 -25.94
N THR A 344 1.58 -25.68 -25.96
CA THR A 344 3.05 -25.60 -26.06
C THR A 344 3.71 -26.28 -24.86
N VAL A 345 3.17 -26.05 -23.65
CA VAL A 345 3.57 -26.79 -22.44
C VAL A 345 3.34 -28.29 -22.66
N SER A 346 2.15 -28.68 -23.10
CA SER A 346 1.81 -30.09 -23.30
C SER A 346 2.73 -30.80 -24.30
N GLU A 347 3.06 -30.14 -25.40
CA GLU A 347 3.94 -30.65 -26.44
C GLU A 347 5.36 -30.82 -25.90
N PHE A 348 5.89 -29.80 -25.22
CA PHE A 348 7.22 -29.84 -24.61
C PHE A 348 7.38 -31.01 -23.64
N PHE A 349 6.46 -31.15 -22.68
CA PHE A 349 6.50 -32.23 -21.68
C PHE A 349 6.14 -33.60 -22.27
N SER A 350 5.58 -33.65 -23.49
CA SER A 350 5.31 -34.90 -24.19
C SER A 350 6.47 -35.43 -25.02
N ARG A 351 7.51 -34.62 -25.23
CA ARG A 351 8.69 -35.04 -25.98
C ARG A 351 9.39 -36.25 -25.33
N PRO A 352 9.76 -37.30 -26.09
CA PRO A 352 10.40 -38.49 -25.52
C PRO A 352 11.69 -38.18 -24.75
N ASP A 353 12.51 -37.24 -25.24
CA ASP A 353 13.75 -36.82 -24.61
C ASP A 353 13.56 -36.03 -23.31
N ILE A 354 12.39 -35.44 -23.11
CA ILE A 354 12.01 -34.76 -21.87
C ILE A 354 11.38 -35.75 -20.89
N ARG A 355 10.44 -36.60 -21.34
CA ARG A 355 9.78 -37.61 -20.51
C ARG A 355 10.75 -38.59 -19.86
N ALA A 356 11.85 -38.92 -20.53
CA ALA A 356 12.87 -39.82 -19.99
C ALA A 356 13.67 -39.23 -18.81
N ARG A 357 13.56 -37.92 -18.52
CA ARG A 357 14.34 -37.24 -17.47
C ARG A 357 13.59 -37.22 -16.14
N SER A 358 14.33 -36.96 -15.05
CA SER A 358 13.73 -36.73 -13.73
C SER A 358 12.77 -35.52 -13.75
N LEU A 359 11.87 -35.40 -12.77
CA LEU A 359 10.99 -34.21 -12.69
C LEU A 359 11.80 -32.92 -12.57
N GLU A 360 12.87 -32.92 -11.79
CA GLU A 360 13.74 -31.75 -11.61
C GLU A 360 14.40 -31.34 -12.94
N ASP A 361 14.95 -32.30 -13.68
CA ASP A 361 15.57 -32.04 -14.99
C ASP A 361 14.56 -31.59 -16.04
N ARG A 362 13.32 -32.12 -15.99
CA ARG A 362 12.22 -31.68 -16.86
C ARG A 362 11.86 -30.22 -16.59
N LEU A 363 11.76 -29.83 -15.32
CA LEU A 363 11.47 -28.45 -14.91
C LEU A 363 12.63 -27.50 -15.25
N ALA A 364 13.87 -27.93 -15.06
CA ALA A 364 15.05 -27.16 -15.45
C ALA A 364 15.10 -26.95 -16.98
N ALA A 365 14.84 -28.00 -17.77
CA ALA A 365 14.76 -27.88 -19.23
C ALA A 365 13.63 -26.94 -19.68
N TRP A 366 12.47 -27.01 -19.02
CA TRP A 366 11.37 -26.07 -19.27
C TRP A 366 11.76 -24.63 -18.91
N PHE A 367 12.40 -24.43 -17.76
CA PHE A 367 12.90 -23.12 -17.34
C PHE A 367 13.84 -22.51 -18.38
N ASP A 368 14.80 -23.28 -18.87
CA ASP A 368 15.75 -22.84 -19.91
C ASP A 368 15.05 -22.54 -21.24
N TYR A 369 13.99 -23.29 -21.56
CA TYR A 369 13.21 -23.11 -22.78
C TYR A 369 12.30 -21.88 -22.75
N SER A 370 11.59 -21.61 -21.64
CA SER A 370 10.50 -20.63 -21.61
C SER A 370 10.73 -19.41 -20.70
N PHE A 371 11.59 -19.50 -19.69
CA PHE A 371 11.69 -18.47 -18.65
C PHE A 371 12.67 -17.36 -19.06
N GLN A 372 12.14 -16.24 -19.53
CA GLN A 372 12.95 -15.08 -19.91
C GLN A 372 13.30 -14.20 -18.70
N MET A 373 14.52 -14.36 -18.16
CA MET A 373 15.05 -13.51 -17.07
C MET A 373 15.93 -12.35 -17.58
N ASP A 374 16.50 -12.48 -18.78
CA ASP A 374 17.44 -11.54 -19.36
C ASP A 374 16.98 -11.06 -20.75
N LYS A 375 17.86 -10.34 -21.45
CA LYS A 375 17.57 -9.82 -22.79
C LYS A 375 17.59 -10.92 -23.87
N THR A 376 17.98 -12.15 -23.53
CA THR A 376 18.03 -13.26 -24.48
C THR A 376 16.60 -13.72 -24.76
N PRO A 377 16.06 -13.51 -25.97
CA PRO A 377 14.68 -13.88 -26.22
C PRO A 377 14.51 -15.39 -26.27
N LYS A 378 13.38 -15.88 -25.77
CA LYS A 378 12.99 -17.29 -25.86
C LYS A 378 12.28 -17.57 -27.19
N ALA A 379 12.99 -17.28 -28.29
CA ALA A 379 12.42 -17.23 -29.64
C ALA A 379 11.71 -18.53 -30.05
N GLU A 380 12.28 -19.69 -29.72
CA GLU A 380 11.65 -20.98 -30.02
C GLU A 380 10.32 -21.17 -29.28
N TYR A 381 10.28 -20.85 -27.97
CA TYR A 381 9.06 -20.89 -27.18
C TYR A 381 8.00 -19.93 -27.73
N ASN A 382 8.40 -18.68 -28.01
CA ASN A 382 7.49 -17.67 -28.51
C ASN A 382 6.93 -18.04 -29.90
N ALA A 383 7.77 -18.55 -30.80
CA ALA A 383 7.35 -19.02 -32.12
C ALA A 383 6.39 -20.22 -32.03
N ASN A 384 6.61 -21.15 -31.10
CA ASN A 384 5.71 -22.29 -30.91
C ASN A 384 4.34 -21.84 -30.40
N VAL A 385 4.29 -20.92 -29.43
CA VAL A 385 3.02 -20.34 -28.96
C VAL A 385 2.30 -19.60 -30.09
N GLU A 386 3.00 -18.79 -30.89
CA GLU A 386 2.40 -18.11 -32.05
C GLU A 386 1.86 -19.07 -33.10
N LYS A 387 2.60 -20.15 -33.39
CA LYS A 387 2.19 -21.19 -34.34
C LYS A 387 0.91 -21.88 -33.86
N GLU A 388 0.87 -22.28 -32.59
CA GLU A 388 -0.32 -22.89 -31.97
C GLU A 388 -1.51 -21.94 -32.01
N MET A 389 -1.30 -20.66 -31.69
CA MET A 389 -2.36 -19.65 -31.72
C MET A 389 -2.96 -19.48 -33.13
N LYS A 390 -2.12 -19.46 -34.18
CA LYS A 390 -2.57 -19.40 -35.58
C LYS A 390 -3.31 -20.67 -36.00
N SER A 391 -2.86 -21.85 -35.57
CA SER A 391 -3.54 -23.13 -35.85
C SER A 391 -4.95 -23.15 -35.27
N ILE A 392 -5.08 -22.80 -34.00
CA ILE A 392 -6.36 -22.78 -33.28
C ILE A 392 -7.34 -21.79 -33.93
N GLN A 393 -6.85 -20.63 -34.39
CA GLN A 393 -7.67 -19.63 -35.08
C GLN A 393 -8.17 -20.12 -36.44
N ALA A 394 -7.38 -20.92 -37.16
CA ALA A 394 -7.75 -21.47 -38.47
C ALA A 394 -8.81 -22.58 -38.39
N GLU A 395 -8.83 -23.36 -37.30
CA GLU A 395 -9.76 -24.47 -37.09
C GLU A 395 -11.22 -24.03 -36.81
N GLY A 396 -11.45 -22.76 -36.47
CA GLY A 396 -12.80 -22.18 -36.40
C GLY A 396 -13.73 -22.67 -35.27
N LEU A 397 -13.27 -23.55 -34.37
CA LEU A 397 -14.08 -24.06 -33.25
C LEU A 397 -14.26 -23.01 -32.12
N ALA A 398 -15.23 -23.29 -31.24
CA ALA A 398 -15.56 -22.43 -30.10
C ALA A 398 -14.37 -22.31 -29.12
N PRO A 399 -13.98 -21.08 -28.69
CA PRO A 399 -12.75 -20.85 -27.89
C PRO A 399 -12.71 -21.63 -26.57
N MET A 400 -13.85 -21.80 -25.91
CA MET A 400 -13.97 -22.54 -24.65
C MET A 400 -13.64 -24.04 -24.81
N GLN A 401 -13.98 -24.64 -25.95
CA GLN A 401 -13.69 -26.06 -26.19
C GLN A 401 -12.18 -26.28 -26.34
N PHE A 402 -11.50 -25.40 -27.07
CA PHE A 402 -10.04 -25.43 -27.21
C PHE A 402 -9.33 -25.26 -25.87
N LEU A 403 -9.73 -24.27 -25.08
CA LEU A 403 -9.10 -24.01 -23.80
C LEU A 403 -9.26 -25.20 -22.83
N GLY A 404 -10.44 -25.81 -22.78
CA GLY A 404 -10.67 -27.02 -21.98
C GLY A 404 -9.86 -28.22 -22.43
N ALA A 405 -9.76 -28.45 -23.74
CA ALA A 405 -8.95 -29.54 -24.31
C ALA A 405 -7.45 -29.32 -24.09
N ALA A 406 -6.97 -28.09 -24.27
CA ALA A 406 -5.58 -27.70 -24.03
C ALA A 406 -5.19 -27.87 -22.56
N ALA A 407 -6.05 -27.44 -21.63
CA ALA A 407 -5.83 -27.63 -20.19
C ALA A 407 -5.79 -29.12 -19.81
N THR A 408 -6.61 -29.95 -20.46
CA THR A 408 -6.63 -31.40 -20.22
C THR A 408 -5.33 -32.04 -20.70
N ARG A 409 -4.87 -31.69 -21.91
CA ARG A 409 -3.60 -32.17 -22.48
C ARG A 409 -2.41 -31.75 -21.61
N MET A 410 -2.36 -30.47 -21.22
CA MET A 410 -1.33 -29.96 -20.29
C MET A 410 -1.30 -30.79 -19.00
N SER A 411 -2.46 -30.99 -18.35
CA SER A 411 -2.55 -31.78 -17.12
C SER A 411 -2.04 -33.21 -17.32
N GLN A 412 -2.38 -33.86 -18.42
CA GLN A 412 -1.94 -35.22 -18.72
C GLN A 412 -0.45 -35.31 -19.04
N SER A 413 0.13 -34.28 -19.66
CA SER A 413 1.55 -34.26 -20.04
C SER A 413 2.52 -34.11 -18.85
N ILE A 414 2.08 -33.44 -17.77
CA ILE A 414 2.90 -33.23 -16.58
C ILE A 414 2.54 -34.31 -15.54
N GLU A 415 3.28 -35.41 -15.60
CA GLU A 415 3.20 -36.48 -14.61
C GLU A 415 3.94 -36.06 -13.34
N LEU A 416 3.17 -35.78 -12.27
CA LEU A 416 3.69 -35.53 -10.93
C LEU A 416 3.43 -36.74 -10.04
N GLU A 417 4.42 -37.10 -9.22
CA GLU A 417 4.27 -38.09 -8.16
C GLU A 417 3.47 -37.51 -6.97
N GLY A 418 2.57 -38.31 -6.39
CA GLY A 418 1.77 -37.98 -5.20
C GLY A 418 0.50 -37.12 -5.45
N ASP A 419 -0.15 -36.67 -4.37
CA ASP A 419 -1.34 -35.77 -4.42
C ASP A 419 -0.96 -34.31 -4.74
N ARG A 420 -0.02 -34.09 -5.68
CA ARG A 420 0.37 -32.74 -6.09
C ARG A 420 -0.72 -32.13 -6.98
N ARG A 421 -1.56 -31.30 -6.37
CA ARG A 421 -2.72 -30.65 -7.00
C ARG A 421 -2.37 -29.49 -7.93
N LEU A 422 -1.12 -29.03 -7.96
CA LEU A 422 -0.64 -27.97 -8.85
C LEU A 422 0.41 -28.56 -9.79
N LYS A 423 0.12 -28.49 -11.09
CA LYS A 423 0.98 -28.94 -12.20
C LYS A 423 1.63 -27.77 -12.93
N MET A 424 0.88 -26.70 -13.14
CA MET A 424 1.31 -25.52 -13.86
C MET A 424 0.90 -24.24 -13.16
N LEU A 425 1.85 -23.30 -13.10
CA LEU A 425 1.63 -21.92 -12.70
C LEU A 425 1.74 -21.00 -13.93
N LEU A 426 0.71 -20.19 -14.18
CA LEU A 426 0.82 -19.04 -15.07
C LEU A 426 1.24 -17.83 -14.23
N ALA A 427 2.47 -17.35 -14.42
CA ALA A 427 3.02 -16.22 -13.68
C ALA A 427 3.02 -14.96 -14.56
N ILE A 428 2.12 -14.03 -14.27
CA ILE A 428 2.01 -12.75 -14.97
C ILE A 428 2.65 -11.67 -14.10
N ASP A 429 3.78 -11.13 -14.55
CA ASP A 429 4.51 -10.06 -13.88
C ASP A 429 4.20 -8.69 -14.48
N GLU A 430 4.23 -7.65 -13.65
CA GLU A 430 3.82 -6.29 -14.01
C GLU A 430 2.37 -6.25 -14.55
N ALA A 431 1.46 -6.97 -13.88
CA ALA A 431 0.09 -7.21 -14.34
C ALA A 431 -0.78 -5.95 -14.47
N SER A 432 -0.51 -4.88 -13.72
CA SER A 432 -1.25 -3.59 -13.79
C SER A 432 -1.25 -2.95 -15.17
N ASN A 433 -0.30 -3.29 -16.03
CA ASN A 433 -0.30 -2.76 -17.39
C ASN A 433 -1.58 -3.13 -18.15
N LEU A 434 -2.27 -4.21 -17.76
CA LEU A 434 -3.59 -4.60 -18.29
C LEU A 434 -4.75 -3.72 -17.79
N ASP A 435 -4.62 -3.05 -16.64
CA ASP A 435 -5.65 -2.14 -16.14
C ASP A 435 -5.66 -0.81 -16.91
N ASN A 436 -4.54 -0.45 -17.51
CA ASN A 436 -4.37 0.83 -18.23
C ASN A 436 -5.13 0.87 -19.56
N GLN A 437 -5.59 -0.27 -20.08
CA GLN A 437 -6.33 -0.36 -21.34
C GLN A 437 -7.75 -0.84 -21.11
N ILE A 438 -8.70 -0.14 -21.71
CA ILE A 438 -10.13 -0.45 -21.66
C ILE A 438 -10.55 -1.05 -23.00
N ASP A 439 -11.27 -2.16 -22.95
CA ASP A 439 -11.94 -2.74 -24.11
C ASP A 439 -13.10 -1.85 -24.55
N ARG A 440 -13.13 -1.47 -25.83
CA ARG A 440 -14.10 -0.49 -26.35
C ARG A 440 -15.52 -1.07 -26.47
N GLU A 441 -15.66 -2.37 -26.65
CA GLU A 441 -16.96 -3.01 -26.83
C GLU A 441 -17.58 -3.33 -25.47
N LEU A 442 -16.78 -3.89 -24.56
CA LEU A 442 -17.22 -4.31 -23.23
C LEU A 442 -17.14 -3.19 -22.18
N GLN A 443 -16.41 -2.10 -22.46
CA GLN A 443 -16.18 -0.98 -21.54
C GLN A 443 -15.60 -1.42 -20.19
N ILE A 444 -14.73 -2.44 -20.20
CA ILE A 444 -14.03 -2.96 -19.02
C ILE A 444 -12.52 -3.06 -19.28
N PRO A 445 -11.67 -3.04 -18.22
CA PRO A 445 -10.23 -3.21 -18.38
C PRO A 445 -9.86 -4.54 -19.05
N TYR A 446 -8.74 -4.57 -19.78
CA TYR A 446 -8.21 -5.79 -20.40
C TYR A 446 -7.97 -6.89 -19.36
N PHE A 447 -7.56 -6.50 -18.15
CA PHE A 447 -7.43 -7.44 -17.04
C PHE A 447 -8.74 -8.20 -16.76
N CYS A 448 -9.88 -7.50 -16.73
CA CYS A 448 -11.19 -8.12 -16.49
C CYS A 448 -11.57 -9.09 -17.60
N VAL A 449 -11.25 -8.77 -18.86
CA VAL A 449 -11.46 -9.68 -20.00
C VAL A 449 -10.56 -10.91 -19.89
N PHE A 450 -9.29 -10.73 -19.52
CA PHE A 450 -8.35 -11.83 -19.30
C PHE A 450 -8.81 -12.75 -18.15
N ARG A 451 -9.33 -12.16 -17.07
CA ARG A 451 -9.94 -12.90 -15.95
C ARG A 451 -11.11 -13.76 -16.40
N ARG A 452 -11.98 -13.25 -17.27
CA ARG A 452 -13.07 -14.06 -17.86
C ARG A 452 -12.52 -15.27 -18.61
N ALA A 453 -11.52 -15.08 -19.47
CA ALA A 453 -10.86 -16.18 -20.17
C ALA A 453 -10.27 -17.24 -19.19
N LEU A 454 -9.66 -16.81 -18.08
CA LEU A 454 -9.15 -17.73 -17.05
C LEU A 454 -10.26 -18.51 -16.32
N SER A 455 -11.43 -17.90 -16.12
CA SER A 455 -12.59 -18.59 -15.52
C SER A 455 -13.07 -19.77 -16.36
N HIS A 456 -12.71 -19.79 -17.65
CA HIS A 456 -13.05 -20.87 -18.57
C HIS A 456 -12.20 -22.14 -18.38
N ILE A 457 -11.11 -22.08 -17.62
CA ILE A 457 -10.23 -23.23 -17.35
C ILE A 457 -10.95 -24.26 -16.45
N PRO A 458 -11.03 -25.55 -16.86
CA PRO A 458 -11.73 -26.56 -16.08
C PRO A 458 -11.08 -26.83 -14.70
N VAL A 459 -11.91 -27.23 -13.75
CA VAL A 459 -11.48 -27.58 -12.39
C VAL A 459 -10.64 -28.85 -12.37
N LYS A 460 -9.81 -29.02 -11.32
CA LYS A 460 -9.00 -30.24 -11.07
C LYS A 460 -7.98 -30.61 -12.16
N LEU A 461 -7.57 -29.65 -12.99
CA LEU A 461 -6.52 -29.86 -14.00
C LEU A 461 -5.11 -29.40 -13.56
N GLY A 462 -4.97 -28.95 -12.31
CA GLY A 462 -3.69 -28.53 -11.75
C GLY A 462 -3.11 -27.24 -12.34
N PHE A 463 -3.97 -26.39 -12.92
CA PHE A 463 -3.62 -25.05 -13.36
C PHE A 463 -3.91 -24.02 -12.24
N PHE A 464 -3.02 -23.04 -12.08
CA PHE A 464 -3.30 -21.86 -11.26
C PHE A 464 -2.51 -20.63 -11.75
N GLY A 465 -3.06 -19.43 -11.58
CA GLY A 465 -2.43 -18.16 -11.93
C GLY A 465 -1.85 -17.43 -10.72
N VAL A 466 -0.70 -16.77 -10.91
CA VAL A 466 -0.14 -15.81 -9.96
C VAL A 466 0.17 -14.51 -10.68
N PHE A 467 -0.38 -13.42 -10.17
CA PHE A 467 -0.21 -12.09 -10.74
C PHE A 467 0.62 -11.27 -9.77
N THR A 468 1.79 -10.83 -10.21
CA THR A 468 2.62 -9.90 -9.44
C THR A 468 2.43 -8.51 -9.95
N ASP A 469 2.18 -7.59 -9.01
CA ASP A 469 2.29 -6.17 -9.27
C ASP A 469 2.41 -5.37 -7.95
N THR A 470 3.04 -4.21 -8.06
CA THR A 470 3.17 -3.18 -7.04
C THR A 470 1.96 -2.25 -6.99
N THR A 471 1.32 -1.97 -8.13
CA THR A 471 0.30 -0.91 -8.32
C THR A 471 -1.15 -1.35 -8.12
N LEU A 472 -1.38 -2.58 -7.67
CA LEU A 472 -2.72 -3.16 -7.55
C LEU A 472 -3.55 -2.35 -6.54
N ARG A 473 -4.37 -1.43 -7.06
CA ARG A 473 -5.60 -1.01 -6.40
C ARG A 473 -6.40 -2.29 -6.24
N VAL A 474 -6.39 -2.88 -5.04
CA VAL A 474 -7.11 -4.12 -4.72
C VAL A 474 -8.58 -4.04 -5.19
N ALA A 475 -9.14 -2.82 -5.22
CA ALA A 475 -10.45 -2.48 -5.76
C ALA A 475 -10.65 -2.73 -7.28
N ASN A 476 -9.60 -2.64 -8.12
CA ASN A 476 -9.72 -2.91 -9.57
C ASN A 476 -9.95 -4.40 -9.87
N PHE A 477 -9.47 -5.26 -8.97
CA PHE A 477 -9.56 -6.71 -9.10
C PHE A 477 -10.83 -7.24 -8.45
N LYS A 478 -11.53 -6.43 -7.64
CA LYS A 478 -12.89 -6.68 -7.14
C LYS A 478 -13.61 -5.34 -6.89
N PRO A 479 -14.38 -4.82 -7.85
CA PRO A 479 -15.28 -3.72 -7.55
C PRO A 479 -16.23 -4.17 -6.43
N ALA A 480 -16.71 -3.25 -5.59
CA ALA A 480 -17.86 -3.56 -4.74
C ALA A 480 -18.98 -4.12 -5.64
N LEU A 481 -19.77 -5.09 -5.16
CA LEU A 481 -20.86 -5.76 -5.92
C LEU A 481 -21.80 -4.79 -6.65
N THR A 482 -21.89 -3.53 -6.20
CA THR A 482 -22.68 -2.45 -6.78
C THR A 482 -22.03 -1.77 -8.00
N GLN A 483 -20.75 -2.01 -8.27
CA GLN A 483 -19.94 -1.38 -9.33
C GLN A 483 -19.33 -2.36 -10.35
N ASP A 484 -19.45 -3.68 -10.14
CA ASP A 484 -18.90 -4.66 -11.09
C ASP A 484 -19.85 -4.87 -12.29
N SER A 485 -19.60 -4.14 -13.37
CA SER A 485 -20.32 -4.31 -14.65
C SER A 485 -20.07 -5.68 -15.29
N SER A 486 -19.01 -6.40 -14.88
CA SER A 486 -18.63 -7.67 -15.48
C SER A 486 -19.47 -8.86 -15.01
N LEU A 487 -20.18 -8.73 -13.87
CA LEU A 487 -21.04 -9.76 -13.27
C LEU A 487 -22.44 -9.86 -13.91
N ARG A 488 -22.85 -8.91 -14.75
CA ARG A 488 -24.23 -8.85 -15.25
C ARG A 488 -24.64 -10.00 -16.20
N CYS A 489 -23.69 -10.84 -16.65
CA CYS A 489 -23.96 -11.85 -17.69
C CYS A 489 -23.49 -13.29 -17.41
N LEU A 490 -22.81 -13.59 -16.29
CA LEU A 490 -22.21 -14.93 -16.10
C LEU A 490 -22.48 -15.46 -14.68
N ALA A 491 -23.00 -16.68 -14.59
CA ALA A 491 -23.16 -17.44 -13.33
C ALA A 491 -21.80 -17.91 -12.77
N LEU A 492 -20.92 -16.95 -12.46
CA LEU A 492 -19.60 -17.16 -11.86
C LEU A 492 -19.66 -16.94 -10.34
N GLY A 493 -18.73 -17.56 -9.63
CA GLY A 493 -18.52 -17.30 -8.21
C GLY A 493 -18.10 -15.85 -7.94
N VAL A 494 -18.31 -15.39 -6.71
CA VAL A 494 -18.09 -13.99 -6.28
C VAL A 494 -16.83 -13.80 -5.43
N ASP A 495 -16.10 -14.89 -5.14
CA ASP A 495 -14.90 -14.86 -4.32
C ASP A 495 -13.62 -14.83 -5.16
N LEU A 496 -12.59 -14.18 -4.62
CA LEU A 496 -11.22 -14.28 -5.11
C LEU A 496 -10.38 -15.09 -4.14
N PHE A 497 -9.32 -15.73 -4.63
CA PHE A 497 -8.37 -16.35 -3.72
C PHE A 497 -7.64 -15.26 -2.92
N PRO A 498 -7.41 -15.49 -1.62
CA PRO A 498 -6.71 -14.52 -0.79
C PRO A 498 -5.35 -14.15 -1.37
N PRO A 499 -4.97 -12.86 -1.41
CA PRO A 499 -3.67 -12.43 -1.88
C PRO A 499 -2.55 -12.91 -0.97
N ILE A 500 -1.36 -13.07 -1.54
CA ILE A 500 -0.12 -13.39 -0.86
C ILE A 500 0.68 -12.08 -0.75
N TYR A 501 0.80 -11.54 0.46
CA TYR A 501 1.55 -10.30 0.71
C TYR A 501 2.70 -10.46 1.72
N GLN A 502 2.74 -11.58 2.44
CA GLN A 502 3.79 -11.91 3.39
C GLN A 502 4.93 -12.66 2.67
N ILE A 503 5.87 -11.91 2.10
CA ILE A 503 7.14 -12.47 1.61
C ILE A 503 8.18 -12.19 2.70
N SER A 504 8.58 -13.23 3.44
CA SER A 504 9.52 -13.12 4.57
C SER A 504 10.98 -12.92 4.13
N SER A 505 11.22 -12.00 3.20
CA SER A 505 12.51 -11.70 2.57
C SER A 505 13.34 -10.65 3.29
N LEU A 506 12.77 -9.93 4.26
CA LEU A 506 13.47 -8.93 5.04
C LEU A 506 14.60 -9.56 5.88
N ASP A 507 15.73 -8.87 5.93
CA ASP A 507 16.91 -9.23 6.71
C ASP A 507 17.48 -10.62 6.40
N VAL A 508 17.22 -11.14 5.20
CA VAL A 508 17.64 -12.48 4.79
C VAL A 508 19.16 -12.61 4.69
N PHE A 509 19.85 -11.52 4.35
CA PHE A 509 21.31 -11.49 4.18
C PHE A 509 22.05 -10.84 5.36
N VAL A 510 21.35 -10.56 6.47
CA VAL A 510 21.96 -9.92 7.65
C VAL A 510 22.93 -10.89 8.34
N PRO A 511 24.21 -10.52 8.53
CA PRO A 511 25.16 -11.35 9.28
C PRO A 511 24.78 -11.48 10.76
N LYS A 512 25.44 -12.42 11.45
CA LYS A 512 25.33 -12.59 12.91
C LYS A 512 25.58 -11.27 13.65
N ALA A 513 25.12 -11.18 14.90
CA ALA A 513 25.26 -9.97 15.71
C ALA A 513 26.71 -9.44 15.71
N PRO A 514 26.90 -8.11 15.57
CA PRO A 514 28.22 -7.54 15.43
C PRO A 514 28.98 -7.59 16.76
N SER A 515 30.30 -7.72 16.66
CA SER A 515 31.22 -7.81 17.79
C SER A 515 31.89 -6.48 18.15
N SER A 516 31.81 -5.49 17.26
CA SER A 516 32.42 -4.17 17.40
C SER A 516 31.59 -3.06 16.76
N TRP A 517 31.90 -1.79 17.09
CA TRP A 517 31.29 -0.62 16.45
C TRP A 517 31.61 -0.54 14.95
N ASP A 518 32.84 -0.89 14.57
CA ASP A 518 33.26 -0.87 13.16
C ASP A 518 32.50 -1.91 12.33
N GLU A 519 32.25 -3.09 12.90
CA GLU A 519 31.42 -4.10 12.25
C GLU A 519 29.94 -3.66 12.17
N LEU A 520 29.39 -3.10 13.27
CA LEU A 520 28.01 -2.63 13.34
C LEU A 520 27.71 -1.54 12.29
N LEU A 521 28.66 -0.62 12.11
CA LEU A 521 28.53 0.56 11.26
C LEU A 521 29.13 0.37 9.87
N SER A 522 29.64 -0.82 9.54
CA SER A 522 30.17 -1.11 8.21
C SER A 522 29.07 -1.00 7.14
N ALA A 523 29.40 -0.43 5.98
CA ALA A 523 28.47 -0.29 4.87
C ALA A 523 27.93 -1.65 4.39
N GLU A 524 28.78 -2.69 4.32
CA GLU A 524 28.34 -4.02 3.95
C GLU A 524 27.24 -4.56 4.87
N ARG A 525 27.37 -4.33 6.19
CA ARG A 525 26.36 -4.75 7.16
C ARG A 525 25.11 -3.88 7.06
N LEU A 526 25.27 -2.56 7.05
CA LEU A 526 24.15 -1.64 7.09
C LEU A 526 23.22 -1.78 5.87
N PHE A 527 23.79 -2.00 4.68
CA PHE A 527 23.03 -2.24 3.45
C PHE A 527 22.42 -3.65 3.37
N SER A 528 22.79 -4.57 4.26
CA SER A 528 22.18 -5.91 4.35
C SER A 528 20.85 -5.93 5.12
N TYR A 529 20.56 -4.89 5.91
CA TYR A 529 19.30 -4.76 6.63
C TYR A 529 18.16 -4.31 5.71
N GLY A 530 17.03 -4.99 5.81
CA GLY A 530 15.82 -4.74 5.04
C GLY A 530 15.72 -5.63 3.79
N SER A 531 15.26 -5.03 2.70
CA SER A 531 15.05 -5.74 1.43
C SER A 531 16.37 -6.33 0.88
N PRO A 532 16.34 -7.59 0.37
CA PRO A 532 17.55 -8.28 -0.10
C PRO A 532 18.25 -7.60 -1.27
N PHE A 533 17.51 -6.81 -2.05
CA PHE A 533 18.03 -6.13 -3.24
C PHE A 533 19.23 -5.22 -2.94
N TYR A 534 19.13 -4.38 -1.89
CA TYR A 534 20.12 -3.34 -1.65
C TYR A 534 21.49 -3.90 -1.23
N GLY A 535 21.49 -4.93 -0.38
CA GLY A 535 22.72 -5.61 0.03
C GLY A 535 23.40 -6.33 -1.14
N LEU A 536 22.63 -7.01 -2.00
CA LEU A 536 23.16 -7.67 -3.18
C LEU A 536 23.70 -6.66 -4.21
N TYR A 537 22.96 -5.57 -4.44
CA TYR A 537 23.38 -4.52 -5.37
C TYR A 537 24.66 -3.83 -4.88
N PHE A 538 24.73 -3.46 -3.59
CA PHE A 538 25.92 -2.89 -2.97
C PHE A 538 27.15 -3.80 -3.16
N LYS A 539 27.02 -5.11 -2.86
CA LYS A 539 28.11 -6.09 -3.06
C LYS A 539 28.51 -6.21 -4.53
N GLY A 540 27.54 -6.18 -5.45
CA GLY A 540 27.82 -6.23 -6.87
C GLY A 540 28.59 -5.00 -7.37
N VAL A 541 28.27 -3.80 -6.88
CA VAL A 541 29.01 -2.57 -7.21
C VAL A 541 30.44 -2.67 -6.69
N MET A 542 30.62 -3.13 -5.46
CA MET A 542 31.93 -3.33 -4.83
C MET A 542 32.81 -4.36 -5.56
N ARG A 543 32.21 -5.42 -6.12
CA ARG A 543 32.92 -6.46 -6.89
C ARG A 543 33.17 -6.08 -8.36
N GLY A 544 32.37 -5.18 -8.91
CA GLY A 544 32.31 -4.85 -10.33
C GLY A 544 32.98 -3.53 -10.74
N VAL A 545 32.25 -2.72 -11.51
CA VAL A 545 32.68 -1.54 -12.30
C VAL A 545 33.47 -0.48 -11.52
N MET A 546 33.35 -0.45 -10.18
CA MET A 546 34.00 0.53 -9.31
C MET A 546 34.79 -0.17 -8.19
N LYS A 547 35.73 -1.03 -8.60
CA LYS A 547 36.56 -1.85 -7.72
C LYS A 547 37.25 -0.99 -6.64
N GLY A 548 36.84 -1.17 -5.39
CA GLY A 548 37.56 -0.65 -4.22
C GLY A 548 37.28 0.80 -3.80
N VAL A 549 36.20 1.43 -4.27
CA VAL A 549 35.77 2.77 -3.77
C VAL A 549 34.42 2.65 -3.04
N PRO A 550 34.40 2.40 -1.71
CA PRO A 550 33.16 2.20 -0.96
C PRO A 550 32.20 3.39 -1.04
N GLY A 551 32.72 4.62 -1.12
CA GLY A 551 31.92 5.84 -1.23
C GLY A 551 30.99 5.86 -2.45
N THR A 552 31.42 5.36 -3.61
CA THR A 552 30.58 5.34 -4.83
C THR A 552 29.50 4.26 -4.76
N ALA A 553 29.78 3.13 -4.11
CA ALA A 553 28.80 2.07 -3.88
C ALA A 553 27.70 2.53 -2.91
N VAL A 554 28.07 3.23 -1.83
CA VAL A 554 27.13 3.86 -0.89
C VAL A 554 26.26 4.87 -1.62
N GLU A 555 26.85 5.79 -2.39
CA GLU A 555 26.12 6.85 -3.08
C GLU A 555 25.14 6.29 -4.13
N SER A 556 25.61 5.42 -5.02
CA SER A 556 24.79 4.83 -6.08
C SER A 556 23.62 4.01 -5.52
N THR A 557 23.87 3.20 -4.49
CA THR A 557 22.82 2.38 -3.86
C THR A 557 21.82 3.24 -3.09
N SER A 558 22.29 4.30 -2.42
CA SER A 558 21.42 5.26 -1.71
C SER A 558 20.52 6.03 -2.67
N LYS A 559 21.05 6.48 -3.83
CA LYS A 559 20.25 7.17 -4.85
C LYS A 559 19.11 6.32 -5.39
N ILE A 560 19.33 5.00 -5.55
CA ILE A 560 18.26 4.06 -5.95
C ILE A 560 17.16 4.00 -4.88
N ALA A 561 17.54 3.98 -3.60
CA ALA A 561 16.58 3.96 -2.49
C ALA A 561 15.79 5.26 -2.38
N GLU A 562 16.46 6.40 -2.53
CA GLU A 562 15.85 7.73 -2.56
C GLU A 562 14.84 7.83 -3.70
N ALA A 563 15.26 7.54 -4.93
CA ALA A 563 14.40 7.55 -6.11
C ALA A 563 13.19 6.63 -5.95
N LYS A 564 13.37 5.45 -5.33
CA LYS A 564 12.27 4.52 -5.07
C LYS A 564 11.36 4.99 -3.93
N LEU A 565 11.87 5.68 -2.93
CA LEU A 565 11.07 6.17 -1.81
C LEU A 565 10.19 7.35 -2.23
N VAL A 566 10.71 8.28 -3.03
CA VAL A 566 9.95 9.46 -3.50
C VAL A 566 9.26 9.25 -4.85
N CYS A 567 9.52 8.12 -5.52
CA CYS A 567 9.02 7.80 -6.85
C CYS A 567 9.38 8.84 -7.93
N SER A 568 10.63 9.35 -7.90
CA SER A 568 11.16 10.33 -8.87
C SER A 568 12.61 9.96 -9.23
N SER A 569 13.01 10.06 -10.50
CA SER A 569 14.43 9.93 -10.89
C SER A 569 15.23 11.22 -10.73
N GLN A 570 14.54 12.36 -10.72
CA GLN A 570 15.19 13.63 -10.57
C GLN A 570 15.54 13.77 -9.09
N SER A 571 16.83 14.02 -8.81
CA SER A 571 17.23 14.53 -7.50
C SER A 571 16.28 15.66 -7.14
N VAL A 572 15.64 15.60 -5.98
CA VAL A 572 14.66 16.60 -5.55
C VAL A 572 15.29 17.97 -5.75
N SER A 573 14.85 18.70 -6.79
CA SER A 573 15.50 19.93 -7.20
C SER A 573 15.24 20.97 -6.11
N THR A 574 16.27 21.70 -5.73
CA THR A 574 16.23 22.76 -4.72
C THR A 574 15.35 23.95 -5.10
N GLU A 575 14.70 23.94 -6.28
CA GLU A 575 14.01 25.11 -6.85
C GLU A 575 12.48 25.04 -6.83
N ALA A 576 11.83 23.98 -6.32
CA ALA A 576 10.40 24.05 -5.98
C ALA A 576 9.97 23.04 -4.89
N MET A 577 9.23 23.56 -3.90
CA MET A 577 8.78 22.94 -2.66
C MET A 577 7.62 21.92 -2.85
N GLU A 578 7.75 20.96 -3.76
CA GLU A 578 6.63 20.11 -4.21
C GLU A 578 6.67 18.65 -3.70
N LEU A 579 7.01 18.41 -2.42
CA LEU A 579 6.71 17.09 -1.85
C LEU A 579 5.19 16.88 -1.76
N SER A 580 4.71 15.83 -2.41
CA SER A 580 3.32 15.37 -2.32
C SER A 580 3.03 14.79 -0.93
N SER A 581 1.74 14.68 -0.58
CA SER A 581 1.35 14.04 0.70
C SER A 581 1.83 12.58 0.80
N PRO A 582 1.67 11.72 -0.23
CA PRO A 582 2.25 10.37 -0.26
C PRO A 582 3.76 10.33 -0.01
N GLN A 583 4.53 11.21 -0.66
CA GLN A 583 5.98 11.30 -0.45
C GLN A 583 6.33 11.69 1.00
N CYS A 584 5.60 12.64 1.58
CA CYS A 584 5.78 13.02 3.00
C CYS A 584 5.53 11.82 3.93
N PHE A 585 4.46 11.05 3.70
CA PHE A 585 4.18 9.84 4.48
C PHE A 585 5.20 8.73 4.26
N ALA A 586 5.77 8.62 3.06
CA ALA A 586 6.82 7.65 2.78
C ALA A 586 8.12 7.96 3.53
N ILE A 587 8.52 9.22 3.50
CA ILE A 587 9.69 9.74 4.23
C ILE A 587 9.49 9.52 5.72
N LEU A 588 8.40 10.03 6.29
CA LEU A 588 8.10 9.90 7.72
C LEU A 588 7.87 8.45 8.14
N GLY A 589 7.19 7.66 7.31
CA GLY A 589 6.97 6.23 7.54
C GLY A 589 8.29 5.49 7.72
N SER A 590 9.29 5.79 6.89
CA SER A 590 10.61 5.16 6.95
C SER A 590 11.46 5.55 8.17
N VAL A 591 11.19 6.69 8.83
CA VAL A 591 11.97 7.16 9.99
C VAL A 591 11.26 7.03 11.34
N ILE A 592 9.94 7.21 11.40
CA ILE A 592 9.18 7.23 12.65
C ILE A 592 7.99 6.25 12.69
N GLN A 593 7.79 5.51 11.60
CA GLN A 593 6.70 4.54 11.43
C GLN A 593 5.30 5.14 11.64
N THR A 594 4.94 6.11 10.80
CA THR A 594 3.59 6.71 10.77
C THR A 594 2.56 5.70 10.25
N ARG A 595 1.51 5.42 11.03
CA ARG A 595 0.39 4.60 10.56
C ARG A 595 -0.70 5.46 9.95
N VAL A 596 -0.84 5.33 8.64
CA VAL A 596 -1.95 5.91 7.90
C VAL A 596 -3.19 5.02 8.10
N CYS A 597 -4.36 5.64 8.22
CA CYS A 597 -5.64 4.94 8.36
C CYS A 597 -5.85 3.92 7.22
N SER A 598 -6.38 2.73 7.53
CA SER A 598 -6.58 1.64 6.54
C SER A 598 -7.54 2.03 5.41
N TYR A 599 -8.48 2.93 5.72
CA TYR A 599 -9.54 3.40 4.83
C TYR A 599 -9.07 4.42 3.78
N LEU A 600 -7.79 4.84 3.80
CA LEU A 600 -7.31 5.89 2.91
C LEU A 600 -6.84 5.33 1.55
N PRO A 601 -7.28 5.90 0.42
CA PRO A 601 -6.82 5.52 -0.92
C PRO A 601 -5.29 5.57 -1.09
N ILE A 602 -4.63 6.41 -0.30
CA ILE A 602 -3.18 6.62 -0.31
C ILE A 602 -2.38 5.34 0.00
N ASN A 603 -2.95 4.37 0.72
CA ASN A 603 -2.24 3.14 1.09
C ASN A 603 -1.83 2.31 -0.13
N SER A 604 -2.70 2.27 -1.15
CA SER A 604 -2.38 1.61 -2.42
C SER A 604 -1.20 2.27 -3.13
N GLU A 605 -1.18 3.61 -3.16
CA GLU A 605 -0.10 4.41 -3.74
C GLU A 605 1.20 4.24 -2.97
N LEU A 606 1.16 4.20 -1.63
CA LEU A 606 2.35 4.01 -0.80
C LEU A 606 3.04 2.66 -1.06
N VAL A 607 2.28 1.58 -1.25
CA VAL A 607 2.84 0.26 -1.59
C VAL A 607 3.38 0.23 -3.01
N ALA A 608 2.65 0.86 -3.94
CA ALA A 608 2.99 0.88 -5.35
C ALA A 608 4.26 1.67 -5.66
N SER A 609 4.25 2.92 -5.20
CA SER A 609 5.17 3.94 -5.65
C SER A 609 6.24 4.22 -4.60
N HIS A 610 5.94 4.01 -3.31
CA HIS A 610 6.76 4.54 -2.21
C HIS A 610 7.28 3.48 -1.22
N ALA A 611 7.44 2.24 -1.67
CA ALA A 611 8.09 1.15 -0.91
C ALA A 611 7.42 0.72 0.41
N ALA A 612 6.17 1.13 0.68
CA ALA A 612 5.42 0.61 1.81
C ALA A 612 5.16 -0.89 1.64
N HIS A 613 5.09 -1.61 2.75
CA HIS A 613 4.73 -3.02 2.76
C HIS A 613 3.27 -3.20 3.17
N CYS A 614 2.58 -4.06 2.44
CA CYS A 614 1.25 -4.50 2.83
C CYS A 614 1.38 -5.50 3.98
N MET A 615 0.85 -5.12 5.16
CA MET A 615 0.90 -5.96 6.37
C MET A 615 -0.32 -6.86 6.47
N PHE A 616 -1.47 -6.36 6.02
CA PHE A 616 -2.74 -7.04 6.11
C PHE A 616 -3.72 -6.47 5.08
N ILE A 617 -4.61 -7.32 4.60
CA ILE A 617 -5.76 -6.95 3.77
C ILE A 617 -7.01 -7.49 4.47
N SER A 618 -7.94 -6.61 4.80
CA SER A 618 -9.19 -6.99 5.47
C SER A 618 -10.13 -7.76 4.54
N SER A 619 -11.19 -8.37 5.09
CA SER A 619 -12.28 -8.95 4.29
C SER A 619 -12.95 -7.94 3.37
N ASP A 620 -12.99 -6.68 3.83
CA ASP A 620 -13.53 -5.52 3.09
C ASP A 620 -12.48 -4.89 2.17
N GLN A 621 -11.33 -5.58 1.99
CA GLN A 621 -10.25 -5.24 1.08
C GLN A 621 -9.47 -3.97 1.41
N GLU A 622 -9.54 -3.55 2.66
CA GLU A 622 -8.76 -2.43 3.15
C GLU A 622 -7.33 -2.87 3.43
N MET A 623 -6.39 -2.08 2.93
CA MET A 623 -4.98 -2.37 3.06
C MET A 623 -4.42 -1.66 4.30
N VAL A 624 -3.86 -2.44 5.20
CA VAL A 624 -3.00 -1.92 6.26
C VAL A 624 -1.58 -1.94 5.73
N VAL A 625 -0.98 -0.76 5.66
CA VAL A 625 0.39 -0.57 5.16
C VAL A 625 1.31 -0.15 6.29
N ASP A 626 2.55 -0.55 6.20
CA ASP A 626 3.58 -0.18 7.16
C ASP A 626 4.95 -0.08 6.47
N TYR A 627 5.86 0.64 7.12
CA TYR A 627 7.26 0.72 6.72
C TYR A 627 8.08 -0.13 7.69
N PRO A 628 8.36 -1.40 7.33
CA PRO A 628 9.20 -2.25 8.18
C PRO A 628 10.59 -1.63 8.33
N PRO A 629 11.30 -1.93 9.43
CA PRO A 629 12.63 -1.38 9.68
C PRO A 629 13.59 -1.73 8.54
N GLN A 630 13.99 -0.73 7.77
CA GLN A 630 14.89 -0.87 6.64
C GLN A 630 15.88 0.28 6.69
N PHE A 631 17.15 -0.05 7.01
CA PHE A 631 18.19 0.95 7.17
C PHE A 631 18.30 1.88 5.96
N ILE A 632 18.21 1.33 4.74
CA ILE A 632 18.43 2.05 3.50
C ILE A 632 17.33 3.08 3.16
N TYR A 633 16.06 2.78 3.45
CA TYR A 633 14.98 3.74 3.26
C TYR A 633 14.97 4.80 4.36
N ALA A 634 15.31 4.42 5.60
CA ALA A 634 15.53 5.36 6.68
C ALA A 634 16.69 6.31 6.35
N LEU A 635 17.78 5.79 5.79
CA LEU A 635 18.92 6.58 5.30
C LEU A 635 18.47 7.58 4.22
N ALA A 636 17.76 7.12 3.19
CA ALA A 636 17.26 8.00 2.13
C ALA A 636 16.33 9.09 2.68
N ALA A 637 15.40 8.73 3.56
CA ALA A 637 14.50 9.69 4.22
C ALA A 637 15.27 10.72 5.06
N ASN A 638 16.26 10.30 5.84
CA ASN A 638 17.09 11.22 6.63
C ASN A 638 17.87 12.19 5.73
N ARG A 639 18.44 11.72 4.62
CA ARG A 639 19.15 12.59 3.66
C ARG A 639 18.23 13.67 3.07
N ILE A 640 17.01 13.31 2.69
CA ILE A 640 16.02 14.27 2.21
C ILE A 640 15.67 15.28 3.31
N LEU A 641 15.41 14.82 4.53
CA LEU A 641 15.05 15.68 5.65
C LEU A 641 16.20 16.59 6.12
N ALA A 642 17.45 16.12 6.01
CA ALA A 642 18.64 16.85 6.44
C ALA A 642 19.15 17.86 5.40
N SER A 643 18.74 17.74 4.13
CA SER A 643 19.21 18.62 3.06
C SER A 643 18.67 20.05 3.16
N ASP A 644 17.42 20.21 3.58
CA ASP A 644 16.76 21.50 3.77
C ASP A 644 15.73 21.44 4.92
N GLU A 645 15.72 22.47 5.78
CA GLU A 645 14.74 22.59 6.86
C GLU A 645 13.30 22.72 6.33
N ALA A 646 13.12 23.21 5.11
CA ALA A 646 11.83 23.28 4.43
C ALA A 646 11.15 21.90 4.34
N TYR A 647 11.91 20.82 4.13
CA TYR A 647 11.35 19.46 4.05
C TYR A 647 10.81 18.97 5.40
N TRP A 648 11.49 19.29 6.50
CA TRP A 648 10.98 19.02 7.84
C TRP A 648 9.66 19.74 8.08
N ILE A 649 9.61 21.05 7.79
CA ILE A 649 8.41 21.87 7.97
C ILE A 649 7.25 21.30 7.16
N LYS A 650 7.48 20.97 5.87
CA LYS A 650 6.46 20.38 5.00
C LYS A 650 5.95 19.05 5.54
N CYS A 651 6.83 18.12 5.88
CA CYS A 651 6.45 16.79 6.37
C CYS A 651 5.67 16.89 7.69
N ILE A 652 6.10 17.75 8.62
CA ILE A 652 5.41 17.97 9.90
C ILE A 652 4.03 18.59 9.66
N ASN A 653 3.90 19.57 8.76
CA ASN A 653 2.62 20.20 8.45
C ASN A 653 1.63 19.21 7.82
N VAL A 654 2.09 18.34 6.92
CA VAL A 654 1.26 17.27 6.33
C VAL A 654 0.83 16.28 7.42
N LEU A 655 1.74 15.85 8.29
CA LEU A 655 1.41 14.95 9.40
C LEU A 655 0.41 15.59 10.38
N ALA A 656 0.63 16.84 10.77
CA ALA A 656 -0.27 17.58 11.67
C ALA A 656 -1.67 17.72 11.07
N THR A 657 -1.77 18.03 9.78
CA THR A 657 -3.04 18.08 9.06
C THR A 657 -3.74 16.72 9.07
N ALA A 658 -3.00 15.64 8.84
CA ALA A 658 -3.55 14.29 8.86
C ALA A 658 -4.03 13.87 10.26
N VAL A 659 -3.29 14.21 11.31
CA VAL A 659 -3.70 14.00 12.71
C VAL A 659 -4.99 14.77 13.01
N ASN A 660 -5.08 16.05 12.63
CA ASN A 660 -6.28 16.87 12.82
C ASN A 660 -7.51 16.29 12.09
N LYS A 661 -7.30 15.75 10.89
CA LYS A 661 -8.33 15.07 10.10
C LYS A 661 -8.62 13.63 10.56
N ARG A 662 -8.02 13.17 11.65
CA ARG A 662 -8.12 11.78 12.17
C ARG A 662 -7.75 10.69 11.16
N LEU A 663 -6.85 11.04 10.23
CA LEU A 663 -6.28 10.15 9.22
C LEU A 663 -5.10 9.33 9.77
N VAL A 664 -4.63 9.67 10.96
CA VAL A 664 -3.63 8.97 11.74
C VAL A 664 -4.20 8.73 13.13
N THR A 665 -3.88 7.59 13.73
CA THR A 665 -4.36 7.18 15.06
C THR A 665 -3.96 8.19 16.14
N VAL A 666 -4.95 8.86 16.75
CA VAL A 666 -4.74 9.93 17.75
C VAL A 666 -3.96 9.45 18.98
N GLY A 667 -4.03 8.14 19.29
CA GLY A 667 -3.28 7.53 20.40
C GLY A 667 -1.76 7.56 20.24
N ASP A 668 -1.25 7.77 19.02
CA ASP A 668 0.18 7.71 18.71
C ASP A 668 0.83 9.10 18.52
N VAL A 669 0.07 10.20 18.68
CA VAL A 669 0.56 11.57 18.34
C VAL A 669 1.75 11.99 19.18
N GLY A 670 1.69 11.75 20.49
CA GLY A 670 2.81 12.04 21.40
C GLY A 670 4.06 11.24 21.03
N GLU A 671 3.90 9.95 20.75
CA GLU A 671 5.02 9.09 20.34
C GLU A 671 5.63 9.55 19.00
N MET A 672 4.81 9.90 18.01
CA MET A 672 5.28 10.42 16.73
C MET A 672 6.07 11.72 16.91
N ALA A 673 5.54 12.67 17.71
CA ALA A 673 6.24 13.91 18.03
C ALA A 673 7.59 13.65 18.71
N THR A 674 7.64 12.73 19.68
CA THR A 674 8.89 12.33 20.33
C THR A 674 9.89 11.76 19.32
N ARG A 675 9.46 10.85 18.43
CA ARG A 675 10.34 10.26 17.41
C ARG A 675 10.89 11.32 16.45
N LEU A 676 10.07 12.29 16.01
CA LEU A 676 10.51 13.42 15.18
C LEU A 676 11.63 14.20 15.87
N ILE A 677 11.43 14.56 17.15
CA ILE A 677 12.41 15.31 17.94
C ILE A 677 13.71 14.51 18.09
N LEU A 678 13.63 13.21 18.39
CA LEU A 678 14.81 12.36 18.55
C LEU A 678 15.60 12.19 17.24
N ILE A 679 14.93 12.00 16.10
CA ILE A 679 15.59 11.94 14.79
C ILE A 679 16.26 13.29 14.48
N ARG A 680 15.57 14.40 14.71
CA ARG A 680 16.13 15.74 14.47
C ARG A 680 17.34 16.03 15.36
N ALA A 681 17.29 15.63 16.63
CA ALA A 681 18.42 15.74 17.55
C ALA A 681 19.61 14.91 17.07
N MET A 682 19.37 13.67 16.60
CA MET A 682 20.42 12.82 16.03
C MET A 682 21.10 13.49 14.82
N GLN A 683 20.32 14.07 13.90
CA GLN A 683 20.84 14.78 12.72
C GLN A 683 21.66 16.04 13.06
N LYS A 684 21.35 16.73 14.16
CA LYS A 684 22.07 17.95 14.59
C LYS A 684 23.26 17.65 15.51
N THR A 685 23.36 16.43 16.04
CA THR A 685 24.44 16.02 16.93
C THR A 685 25.71 15.74 16.12
N LYS A 686 26.87 16.11 16.67
CA LYS A 686 28.17 15.85 16.02
C LYS A 686 28.40 14.35 15.81
N ALA A 687 28.53 13.96 14.54
CA ALA A 687 28.82 12.59 14.13
C ALA A 687 30.19 12.09 14.62
N ILE A 688 30.24 10.82 15.01
CA ILE A 688 31.46 10.03 15.09
C ILE A 688 31.49 9.16 13.83
N PRO A 689 32.16 9.60 12.75
CA PRO A 689 32.25 8.79 11.54
C PRO A 689 33.04 7.51 11.82
N CYS A 690 32.66 6.43 11.13
CA CYS A 690 33.57 5.31 10.92
C CYS A 690 34.73 5.74 10.02
N ASN A 691 35.77 4.90 9.90
CA ASN A 691 36.94 5.15 9.06
C ASN A 691 36.58 5.88 7.75
N ALA A 692 37.34 6.93 7.41
CA ALA A 692 37.00 7.91 6.37
C ALA A 692 36.71 7.32 4.98
N THR A 693 37.09 6.07 4.72
CA THR A 693 36.85 5.34 3.46
C THR A 693 35.43 4.80 3.31
N ASP A 694 34.68 4.63 4.41
CA ASP A 694 33.35 4.00 4.46
C ASP A 694 32.26 4.94 5.02
N SER A 695 32.45 6.26 4.98
CA SER A 695 31.48 7.17 5.59
C SER A 695 30.13 7.11 4.88
N ILE A 696 29.10 6.64 5.59
CA ILE A 696 27.71 6.65 5.13
C ILE A 696 27.07 7.94 5.65
N PRO A 697 26.55 8.83 4.78
CA PRO A 697 25.78 9.99 5.22
C PRO A 697 24.67 9.53 6.17
N ASP A 698 24.46 10.18 7.31
CA ASP A 698 23.39 9.81 8.27
C ASP A 698 23.38 8.34 8.77
N GLY A 699 24.47 7.59 8.52
CA GLY A 699 24.72 6.22 8.97
C GLY A 699 25.82 6.15 10.04
N TYR A 700 25.85 7.14 10.95
CA TYR A 700 26.92 7.32 11.93
C TYR A 700 26.42 7.15 13.37
N SER A 701 27.35 6.81 14.27
CA SER A 701 27.10 6.88 15.72
C SER A 701 27.40 8.27 16.26
N VAL A 702 26.85 8.59 17.44
CA VAL A 702 27.18 9.81 18.19
C VAL A 702 27.52 9.47 19.63
N ARG A 703 28.26 10.35 20.30
CA ARG A 703 28.48 10.24 21.75
C ARG A 703 27.18 10.54 22.48
N LEU A 704 26.87 9.75 23.51
CA LEU A 704 25.64 9.92 24.28
C LEU A 704 25.55 11.32 24.90
N ALA A 705 26.65 11.82 25.48
CA ALA A 705 26.67 13.16 26.08
C ALA A 705 26.30 14.25 25.05
N ASP A 706 26.91 14.23 23.86
CA ASP A 706 26.65 15.24 22.82
C ASP A 706 25.20 15.20 22.32
N PHE A 707 24.63 13.99 22.23
CA PHE A 707 23.24 13.81 21.86
C PHE A 707 22.29 14.37 22.93
N LEU A 708 22.54 14.10 24.21
CA LEU A 708 21.71 14.59 25.31
C LEU A 708 21.78 16.12 25.42
N GLU A 709 22.97 16.68 25.23
CA GLU A 709 23.15 18.13 25.15
C GLU A 709 22.36 18.73 23.98
N THR A 710 22.46 18.12 22.78
CA THR A 710 21.71 18.55 21.60
C THR A 710 20.19 18.44 21.79
N LEU A 711 19.72 17.35 22.42
CA LEU A 711 18.31 17.06 22.63
C LEU A 711 17.67 18.01 23.65
N THR A 712 18.40 18.39 24.70
CA THR A 712 17.83 19.07 25.88
C THR A 712 18.30 20.51 26.05
N GLY A 713 19.43 20.89 25.45
CA GLY A 713 20.14 22.14 25.71
C GLY A 713 20.77 22.24 27.10
N LYS A 714 20.91 21.12 27.83
CA LYS A 714 21.47 21.07 29.19
C LYS A 714 22.78 20.30 29.23
N ASP A 715 23.62 20.63 30.21
CA ASP A 715 24.82 19.85 30.52
C ASP A 715 24.45 18.42 30.93
N PRO A 716 24.85 17.39 30.16
CA PRO A 716 24.56 15.98 30.45
C PRO A 716 25.05 15.52 31.83
N TYR A 717 26.13 16.10 32.37
CA TYR A 717 26.67 15.72 33.67
C TYR A 717 25.77 16.18 34.83
N THR A 718 24.95 17.21 34.61
CA THR A 718 23.99 17.72 35.61
C THR A 718 22.64 17.01 35.58
N MET A 719 22.39 16.16 34.58
CA MET A 719 21.13 15.44 34.46
C MET A 719 21.01 14.35 35.53
N ASP A 720 19.79 14.15 36.01
CA ASP A 720 19.44 13.04 36.88
C ASP A 720 19.14 11.79 36.03
N PHE A 721 19.85 10.69 36.29
CA PHE A 721 19.68 9.40 35.62
C PHE A 721 19.07 8.36 36.59
N ASP A 722 18.42 8.82 37.66
CA ASP A 722 17.86 8.01 38.73
C ASP A 722 18.92 7.06 39.35
N CYS A 723 18.61 5.76 39.46
CA CYS A 723 19.33 4.77 40.27
C CYS A 723 20.68 4.30 39.70
N ILE A 724 21.41 5.14 38.94
CA ILE A 724 22.74 4.80 38.42
C ILE A 724 23.85 5.29 39.38
N ALA A 725 24.82 4.42 39.68
CA ALA A 725 25.97 4.82 40.48
C ALA A 725 26.79 5.90 39.75
N GLU A 726 27.28 6.92 40.48
CA GLU A 726 28.04 8.05 39.92
C GLU A 726 29.20 7.64 38.99
N GLY A 727 29.98 6.62 39.39
CA GLY A 727 31.06 6.10 38.54
C GLY A 727 30.57 5.49 37.21
N ASN A 728 29.41 4.84 37.23
CA ASN A 728 28.79 4.28 36.02
C ASN A 728 28.19 5.38 35.14
N LYS A 729 27.59 6.42 35.73
CA LYS A 729 27.11 7.61 35.02
C LYS A 729 28.25 8.32 34.31
N ALA A 730 29.33 8.61 35.02
CA ALA A 730 30.51 9.26 34.45
C ALA A 730 31.10 8.45 33.29
N ARG A 731 31.20 7.12 33.46
CA ARG A 731 31.66 6.22 32.38
C ARG A 731 30.71 6.21 31.19
N LEU A 732 29.40 6.11 31.42
CA LEU A 732 28.39 6.11 30.36
C LEU A 732 28.38 7.41 29.54
N LEU A 733 28.50 8.57 30.20
CA LEU A 733 28.58 9.86 29.50
C LEU A 733 29.90 10.03 28.72
N LYS A 734 31.00 9.49 29.25
CA LYS A 734 32.32 9.56 28.63
C LYS A 734 32.48 8.62 27.44
N GLU A 735 32.04 7.37 27.58
CA GLU A 735 32.30 6.27 26.65
C GLU A 735 31.07 5.86 25.84
N GLY A 736 29.87 6.20 26.30
CA GLY A 736 28.61 5.79 25.70
C GLY A 736 28.45 6.34 24.29
N ARG A 737 28.04 5.45 23.39
CA ARG A 737 27.67 5.77 22.02
C ARG A 737 26.28 5.26 21.73
N ILE A 738 25.56 6.00 20.89
CA ILE A 738 24.23 5.61 20.42
C ILE A 738 24.23 5.63 18.89
N PHE A 739 23.41 4.76 18.32
CA PHE A 739 23.18 4.65 16.89
C PHE A 739 21.74 4.25 16.62
N PHE A 740 21.03 5.11 15.89
CA PHE A 740 19.73 4.82 15.30
C PHE A 740 19.49 5.83 14.17
N ASN A 741 18.77 5.42 13.13
CA ASN A 741 18.32 6.31 12.05
C ASN A 741 16.80 6.24 11.81
N HIS A 742 16.11 5.33 12.50
CA HIS A 742 14.66 5.21 12.48
C HIS A 742 14.16 4.58 13.78
N PHE A 743 12.84 4.70 13.98
CA PHE A 743 12.11 4.05 15.06
C PHE A 743 11.13 3.04 14.48
N THR A 744 10.97 1.93 15.19
CA THR A 744 9.93 0.96 14.90
C THR A 744 9.02 0.73 16.10
N ARG A 745 7.74 0.49 15.84
CA ARG A 745 6.74 0.10 16.81
C ARG A 745 6.78 -1.41 16.98
N PHE A 746 7.15 -1.86 18.18
CA PHE A 746 6.94 -3.24 18.57
C PHE A 746 5.47 -3.46 18.88
N LEU A 747 4.74 -4.12 17.98
CA LEU A 747 3.52 -4.79 18.38
C LEU A 747 3.94 -5.99 19.23
N HIS A 748 3.70 -5.93 20.54
CA HIS A 748 3.57 -7.16 21.31
C HIS A 748 2.39 -7.91 20.70
N ALA A 749 2.68 -8.82 19.76
CA ALA A 749 1.76 -9.87 19.42
C ALA A 749 1.57 -10.65 20.71
N GLN A 750 0.48 -10.38 21.44
CA GLN A 750 -0.03 -11.36 22.37
C GLN A 750 -0.28 -12.60 21.51
N ARG A 751 0.62 -13.58 21.63
CA ARG A 751 0.33 -14.96 21.25
C ARG A 751 -0.93 -15.33 22.03
N GLN A 752 -2.06 -15.40 21.34
CA GLN A 752 -3.19 -16.23 21.71
C GLN A 752 -3.39 -17.23 20.59
#